data_AF-A0AAW1ZZB7-F1
#
_entry.id   AF-A0AAW1ZZB7-F1
#
_cell.length_a   1.000
_cell.length_b   1.000
_cell.length_c   1.000
_cell.angle_alpha   90.00
_cell.angle_beta   90.00
_cell.angle_gamma   90.00
#
_symmetry.space_group_name_H-M   'P 1'
#
loop_
_entity.id
_entity.type
_entity.pdbx_description
1 polymer ?
#
loop_
_entity_poly.entity_id
_entity_poly.type
_entity_poly.pdbx_seq_one_letter_code
_entity_poly.pdbx_strand_id
1 'polypeptide(L)'
;MCTAQMLQDMEQRLQEEGLDPSASVNERLSLLWQLYKSSESTVKSLNQQIQDLQKERVAEIEKVQQYINHIKSLTKTRDSVALHLEQENITLRATLDDIHLQQEAQRSEVSEMLLQEGLADIIPISLSEQVAYLLADRASLLEKIQSQDDVDVKTACDPDVRKEQTSQDHGDNVVKAVDLQCSGDDRLKGRTLQELERDVDEASARLAMAHKEIRRLTDELESAHLTQKAYEPELQEAQMEVEHLRHEVEKLKRCEVAELRKTKEINEKQEEELCHLRLTVKRLQEERASLLEMEVAPDSTFTPSKDKKLQEVDIHKRCLDEMQERLIMLQDLTQVTLKLRMEFEMEADLRRRAVDECEEQKRKRTDAEQLVRDFQNLCEKQVDDYRTTVGSLQVEIRDLVSKVRELEVQDVERQCDKHLKQLSSLDDEVRRLKFDLQEEQQKTRQLTKTTQMEIDQARALVQSQEVQLQQDAEEQKSLLKELQGIQNILSTTEQELLSQRRNNTQLQSSISDAEQENLRLQQDINDLRNRLTSSQQETDALRTELQLALVSVDTERSKYNDKRIHYKNKLSRARGVYLRETGWRDEKIKELEKEIFILRKQEEKTSHMMTMVTSENESLLRKNRDLLLQLHDFEEAQKNASDTVSSMQIRINFLEEENGQLQQATAQMSEHIECLTILAETSCDEVTAESRVIEGEDQTTLPT
;
A
#
# COMPACT_ATOMS: atom_id res chain seq x y z
N MET A 1 -7.12 20.16 57.70
CA MET A 1 -5.71 19.98 57.32
C MET A 1 -5.30 20.88 56.15
N CYS A 2 -6.13 21.11 55.11
CA CYS A 2 -5.76 22.02 54.00
C CYS A 2 -5.44 23.47 54.41
N THR A 3 -6.17 24.07 55.37
CA THR A 3 -5.96 25.48 55.73
C THR A 3 -4.64 25.76 56.43
N ALA A 4 -4.15 24.82 57.25
CA ALA A 4 -2.86 24.94 57.92
C ALA A 4 -1.70 24.84 56.92
N GLN A 5 -1.81 23.94 55.93
CA GLN A 5 -0.82 23.81 54.86
C GLN A 5 -0.78 25.06 53.98
N MET A 6 -1.94 25.59 53.57
CA MET A 6 -2.00 26.82 52.76
C MET A 6 -1.36 28.02 53.47
N LEU A 7 -1.58 28.16 54.78
CA LEU A 7 -0.95 29.24 55.56
C LEU A 7 0.57 29.06 55.65
N GLN A 8 1.05 27.82 55.76
CA GLN A 8 2.49 27.51 55.74
C GLN A 8 3.12 27.80 54.38
N ASP A 9 2.44 27.47 53.29
CA ASP A 9 2.93 27.73 51.93
C ASP A 9 2.93 29.24 51.60
N MET A 10 1.92 29.98 52.09
CA MET A 10 1.89 31.45 52.00
C MET A 10 3.03 32.09 52.79
N GLU A 11 3.36 31.54 53.96
CA GLU A 11 4.48 32.00 54.78
C GLU A 11 5.82 31.76 54.09
N GLN A 12 6.00 30.58 53.49
CA GLN A 12 7.19 30.25 52.74
C GLN A 12 7.38 31.20 51.54
N ARG A 13 6.31 31.48 50.79
CA ARG A 13 6.34 32.40 49.65
C ARG A 13 6.69 33.83 50.05
N LEU A 14 6.24 34.29 51.22
CA LEU A 14 6.62 35.60 51.74
C LEU A 14 8.10 35.67 52.15
N GLN A 15 8.67 34.57 52.65
CA GLN A 15 10.11 34.48 52.95
C GLN A 15 10.96 34.42 51.67
N GLU A 16 10.49 33.72 50.63
CA GLU A 16 11.15 33.66 49.32
C GLU A 16 11.23 35.04 48.63
N GLU A 17 10.22 35.88 48.83
CA GLU A 17 10.17 37.27 48.35
C GLU A 17 10.94 38.25 49.29
N GLY A 18 11.63 37.73 50.32
CA GLY A 18 12.58 38.46 51.15
C GLY A 18 11.99 39.22 52.35
N LEU A 19 10.76 38.91 52.79
CA LEU A 19 10.13 39.59 53.92
C LEU A 19 10.60 39.01 55.28
N ASP A 20 10.97 39.87 56.24
CA ASP A 20 11.43 39.46 57.58
C ASP A 20 10.27 38.81 58.38
N PRO A 21 10.49 37.69 59.10
CA PRO A 21 9.48 37.04 59.96
C PRO A 21 8.84 37.97 61.01
N SER A 22 9.52 39.08 61.37
CA SER A 22 9.04 40.11 62.31
C SER A 22 8.28 41.27 61.66
N ALA A 23 8.09 41.26 60.34
CA ALA A 23 7.38 42.30 59.60
C ALA A 23 5.92 42.46 60.05
N SER A 24 5.42 43.69 59.98
CA SER A 24 4.07 44.00 60.44
C SER A 24 3.00 43.31 59.57
N VAL A 25 1.83 43.05 60.15
CA VAL A 25 0.70 42.43 59.44
C VAL A 25 0.30 43.23 58.19
N ASN A 26 0.43 44.56 58.23
CA ASN A 26 0.11 45.44 57.10
C ASN A 26 1.12 45.31 55.93
N GLU A 27 2.42 45.16 56.22
CA GLU A 27 3.44 44.94 55.19
C GLU A 27 3.27 43.57 54.52
N ARG A 28 3.00 42.53 55.32
CA ARG A 28 2.70 41.18 54.83
C ARG A 28 1.47 41.16 53.95
N LEU A 29 0.39 41.81 54.37
CA LEU A 29 -0.85 41.88 53.61
C LEU A 29 -0.69 42.70 52.31
N SER A 30 0.13 43.75 52.34
CA SER A 30 0.43 44.56 51.16
C SER A 30 1.25 43.78 50.12
N LEU A 31 2.26 43.01 50.54
CA LEU A 31 3.05 42.16 49.64
C LEU A 31 2.20 41.00 49.09
N LEU A 32 1.41 40.32 49.93
CA LEU A 32 0.48 39.28 49.48
C LEU A 32 -0.51 39.81 48.44
N TRP A 33 -1.04 41.01 48.63
CA TRP A 33 -1.93 41.64 47.66
C TRP A 33 -1.23 41.96 46.34
N GLN A 34 0.02 42.43 46.37
CA GLN A 34 0.81 42.66 45.16
C GLN A 34 1.10 41.36 44.41
N LEU A 35 1.49 40.29 45.11
CA LEU A 35 1.72 38.97 44.53
C LEU A 35 0.43 38.35 43.98
N TYR A 36 -0.69 38.53 44.67
CA TYR A 36 -1.99 38.10 44.17
C TYR A 36 -2.32 38.86 42.88
N LYS A 37 -2.17 40.18 42.85
CA LYS A 37 -2.48 40.99 41.67
C LYS A 37 -1.56 40.67 40.49
N SER A 38 -0.28 40.44 40.74
CA SER A 38 0.68 40.06 39.68
C SER A 38 0.35 38.66 39.15
N SER A 39 0.15 37.67 40.02
CA SER A 39 -0.22 36.32 39.61
C SER A 39 -1.57 36.26 38.90
N GLU A 40 -2.57 37.02 39.35
CA GLU A 40 -3.86 37.15 38.67
C GLU A 40 -3.69 37.75 37.27
N SER A 41 -2.86 38.78 37.12
CA SER A 41 -2.57 39.37 35.80
C SER A 41 -1.85 38.39 34.88
N THR A 42 -0.90 37.61 35.40
CA THR A 42 -0.19 36.57 34.66
C THR A 42 -1.12 35.45 34.23
N VAL A 43 -2.00 34.97 35.12
CA VAL A 43 -3.00 33.94 34.80
C VAL A 43 -3.97 34.44 33.74
N LYS A 44 -4.44 35.70 33.82
CA LYS A 44 -5.29 36.30 32.78
C LYS A 44 -4.56 36.36 31.43
N SER A 45 -3.30 36.78 31.42
CA SER A 45 -2.47 36.82 30.21
C SER A 45 -2.27 35.44 29.59
N LEU A 46 -1.91 34.44 30.40
CA LEU A 46 -1.73 33.05 29.95
C LEU A 46 -3.04 32.45 29.43
N ASN A 47 -4.17 32.70 30.11
CA ASN A 47 -5.47 32.25 29.62
C ASN A 47 -5.83 32.89 28.27
N GLN A 48 -5.49 34.17 28.06
CA GLN A 48 -5.68 34.83 26.77
C GLN A 48 -4.82 34.18 25.68
N GLN A 49 -3.54 33.91 25.96
CA GLN A 49 -2.64 33.21 25.02
C GLN A 49 -3.16 31.81 24.68
N ILE A 50 -3.65 31.05 25.67
CA ILE A 50 -4.26 29.73 25.44
C ILE A 50 -5.48 29.85 24.53
N GLN A 51 -6.35 30.85 24.75
CA GLN A 51 -7.51 31.07 23.88
C GLN A 51 -7.12 31.43 22.46
N ASP A 52 -6.08 32.25 22.28
CA ASP A 52 -5.61 32.64 20.95
C ASP A 52 -4.98 31.46 20.21
N LEU A 53 -4.18 30.64 20.89
CA LEU A 53 -3.66 29.38 20.34
C LEU A 53 -4.78 28.39 20.02
N GLN A 54 -5.84 28.33 20.83
CA GLN A 54 -7.00 27.49 20.54
C GLN A 54 -7.73 27.96 19.28
N LYS A 55 -7.89 29.27 19.06
CA LYS A 55 -8.48 29.82 17.84
C LYS A 55 -7.62 29.52 16.62
N GLU A 56 -6.30 29.67 16.73
CA GLU A 56 -5.36 29.35 15.65
C GLU A 56 -5.42 27.86 15.28
N ARG A 57 -5.42 26.97 16.28
CA ARG A 57 -5.59 25.53 16.06
C ARG A 57 -6.90 25.21 15.35
N VAL A 58 -8.02 25.86 15.72
CA VAL A 58 -9.31 25.65 15.04
C VAL A 58 -9.24 26.11 13.58
N ALA A 59 -8.64 27.26 13.30
CA ALA A 59 -8.47 27.77 11.94
C ALA A 59 -7.57 26.86 11.08
N GLU A 60 -6.52 26.27 11.66
CA GLU A 60 -5.69 25.28 10.98
C GLU A 60 -6.48 24.00 10.67
N ILE A 61 -7.27 23.49 11.62
CA ILE A 61 -8.14 22.33 11.41
C ILE A 61 -9.15 22.61 10.27
N GLU A 62 -9.72 23.81 10.21
CA GLU A 62 -10.62 24.21 9.12
C GLU A 62 -9.92 24.22 7.76
N LYS A 63 -8.68 24.74 7.68
CA LYS A 63 -7.88 24.69 6.43
C LYS A 63 -7.57 23.26 6.01
N VAL A 64 -7.17 22.40 6.95
CA VAL A 64 -6.93 20.98 6.67
C VAL A 64 -8.21 20.30 6.17
N GLN A 65 -9.36 20.60 6.78
CA GLN A 65 -10.64 20.07 6.34
C GLN A 65 -11.00 20.52 4.91
N GLN A 66 -10.69 21.76 4.54
CA GLN A 66 -10.86 22.25 3.17
C GLN A 66 -9.96 21.49 2.19
N TYR A 67 -8.69 21.26 2.52
CA TYR A 67 -7.80 20.45 1.69
C TYR A 67 -8.28 19.01 1.54
N ILE A 68 -8.73 18.38 2.63
CA ILE A 68 -9.29 17.02 2.59
C ILE A 68 -10.52 16.98 1.66
N ASN A 69 -11.41 17.97 1.74
CA ASN A 69 -12.58 18.04 0.87
C ASN A 69 -12.20 18.23 -0.60
N HIS A 70 -11.19 19.06 -0.88
CA HIS A 70 -10.67 19.24 -2.24
C HIS A 70 -10.10 17.92 -2.81
N ILE A 71 -9.27 17.23 -2.02
CA ILE A 71 -8.70 15.91 -2.38
C ILE A 71 -9.81 14.89 -2.62
N LYS A 72 -10.85 14.84 -1.78
CA LYS A 72 -12.02 13.97 -2.00
C LYS A 72 -12.72 14.27 -3.33
N SER A 73 -12.88 15.54 -3.68
CA SER A 73 -13.49 15.93 -4.96
C SER A 73 -12.63 15.48 -6.15
N LEU A 74 -11.31 15.69 -6.09
CA LEU A 74 -10.37 15.26 -7.12
C LEU A 74 -10.31 13.73 -7.25
N THR A 75 -10.44 13.02 -6.13
CA THR A 75 -10.50 11.56 -6.12
C THR A 75 -11.77 11.08 -6.84
N LYS A 76 -12.91 11.71 -6.56
CA LYS A 76 -14.18 11.39 -7.22
C LYS A 76 -14.14 11.66 -8.73
N THR A 77 -13.51 12.77 -9.17
CA THR A 77 -13.36 13.05 -10.60
C THR A 77 -12.41 12.05 -11.26
N ARG A 78 -11.27 11.75 -10.65
CA ARG A 78 -10.35 10.71 -11.12
C ARG A 78 -11.05 9.36 -11.29
N ASP A 79 -11.82 8.93 -10.29
CA ASP A 79 -12.52 7.64 -10.32
C ASP A 79 -13.62 7.63 -11.41
N SER A 80 -14.31 8.76 -11.64
CA SER A 80 -15.28 8.88 -12.74
C SER A 80 -14.62 8.81 -14.12
N VAL A 81 -13.44 9.40 -14.29
CA VAL A 81 -12.67 9.33 -15.53
C VAL A 81 -12.14 7.92 -15.75
N ALA A 82 -11.63 7.27 -14.70
CA ALA A 82 -11.18 5.88 -14.77
C ALA A 82 -12.32 4.95 -15.20
N LEU A 83 -13.51 5.09 -14.62
CA LEU A 83 -14.69 4.32 -15.01
C LEU A 83 -15.08 4.56 -16.47
N HIS A 84 -15.00 5.81 -16.95
CA HIS A 84 -15.29 6.13 -18.34
C HIS A 84 -14.30 5.47 -19.30
N LEU A 85 -13.00 5.53 -18.99
CA LEU A 85 -11.95 4.88 -19.77
C LEU A 85 -12.08 3.35 -19.76
N GLU A 86 -12.46 2.75 -18.64
CA GLU A 86 -12.75 1.31 -18.57
C GLU A 86 -13.93 0.92 -19.47
N GLN A 87 -15.01 1.70 -19.44
CA GLN A 87 -16.16 1.49 -20.32
C GLN A 87 -15.79 1.64 -21.79
N GLU A 88 -15.03 2.68 -22.14
CA GLU A 88 -14.53 2.87 -23.51
C GLU A 88 -13.64 1.70 -23.94
N ASN A 89 -12.74 1.23 -23.07
CA ASN A 89 -11.89 0.07 -23.38
C ASN A 89 -12.71 -1.19 -23.63
N ILE A 90 -13.77 -1.43 -22.84
CA ILE A 90 -14.69 -2.55 -23.07
C ILE A 90 -15.39 -2.41 -24.42
N THR A 91 -15.87 -1.22 -24.77
CA THR A 91 -16.51 -1.00 -26.08
C THR A 91 -15.53 -1.21 -27.23
N LEU A 92 -14.30 -0.72 -27.12
CA LEU A 92 -13.27 -0.89 -28.13
C LEU A 92 -12.91 -2.37 -28.32
N ARG A 93 -12.79 -3.14 -27.22
CA ARG A 93 -12.58 -4.60 -27.30
C ARG A 93 -13.73 -5.30 -28.01
N ALA A 94 -14.97 -4.96 -27.67
CA ALA A 94 -16.14 -5.53 -28.35
C ALA A 94 -16.13 -5.20 -29.85
N THR A 95 -15.77 -3.97 -30.25
CA THR A 95 -15.65 -3.63 -31.68
C THR A 95 -14.52 -4.36 -32.39
N LEU A 96 -13.40 -4.61 -31.71
CA LEU A 96 -12.30 -5.40 -32.27
C LEU A 96 -12.70 -6.86 -32.45
N ASP A 97 -13.41 -7.44 -31.48
CA ASP A 97 -13.94 -8.80 -31.57
C ASP A 97 -14.93 -8.92 -32.75
N ASP A 98 -15.84 -7.95 -32.93
CA ASP A 98 -16.76 -7.90 -34.07
C ASP A 98 -16.03 -7.81 -35.41
N ILE A 99 -14.97 -6.98 -35.51
CA ILE A 99 -14.13 -6.89 -36.72
C ILE A 99 -13.41 -8.22 -36.98
N HIS A 100 -12.90 -8.89 -35.94
CA HIS A 100 -12.25 -10.19 -36.08
C HIS A 100 -13.22 -11.26 -36.58
N LEU A 101 -14.42 -11.33 -36.00
CA LEU A 101 -15.51 -12.22 -36.45
C LEU A 101 -15.86 -11.96 -37.92
N GLN A 102 -15.95 -10.69 -38.33
CA GLN A 102 -16.21 -10.33 -39.71
C GLN A 102 -15.05 -10.76 -40.64
N GLN A 103 -13.80 -10.58 -40.23
CA GLN A 103 -12.62 -11.02 -40.99
C GLN A 103 -12.54 -12.55 -41.10
N GLU A 104 -12.90 -13.28 -40.05
CA GLU A 104 -12.95 -14.75 -40.06
C GLU A 104 -14.05 -15.26 -40.99
N ALA A 105 -15.23 -14.63 -40.97
CA ALA A 105 -16.30 -14.93 -41.92
C ALA A 105 -15.86 -14.69 -43.37
N GLN A 106 -15.22 -13.54 -43.66
CA GLN A 106 -14.66 -13.24 -44.98
C GLN A 106 -13.56 -14.23 -45.38
N ARG A 107 -12.68 -14.63 -44.47
CA ARG A 107 -11.65 -15.65 -44.72
C ARG A 107 -12.25 -17.02 -45.00
N SER A 108 -13.32 -17.39 -44.31
CA SER A 108 -14.04 -18.64 -44.57
C SER A 108 -14.66 -18.64 -45.96
N GLU A 109 -15.32 -17.54 -46.36
CA GLU A 109 -15.88 -17.37 -47.70
C GLU A 109 -14.81 -17.44 -48.80
N VAL A 110 -13.68 -16.76 -48.61
CA VAL A 110 -12.53 -16.83 -49.54
C VAL A 110 -11.96 -18.24 -49.61
N SER A 111 -11.86 -18.94 -48.48
CA SER A 111 -11.38 -20.32 -48.44
C SER A 111 -12.31 -21.26 -49.20
N GLU A 112 -13.63 -21.08 -49.06
CA GLU A 112 -14.63 -21.84 -49.84
C GLU A 112 -14.52 -21.56 -51.34
N MET A 113 -14.34 -20.30 -51.76
CA MET A 113 -14.13 -19.95 -53.16
C MET A 113 -12.85 -20.59 -53.72
N LEU A 114 -11.74 -20.54 -52.98
CA LEU A 114 -10.48 -21.16 -53.39
C LEU A 114 -10.59 -22.70 -53.49
N LEU A 115 -11.34 -23.34 -52.58
CA LEU A 115 -11.64 -24.77 -52.67
C LEU A 115 -12.44 -25.13 -53.93
N GLN A 116 -13.46 -24.33 -54.27
CA GLN A 116 -14.30 -24.55 -55.45
C GLN A 116 -13.50 -24.46 -56.76
N GLU A 117 -12.53 -23.55 -56.82
CA GLU A 117 -11.63 -23.36 -57.97
C GLU A 117 -10.43 -24.34 -57.99
N GLY A 118 -10.36 -25.28 -57.04
CA GLY A 118 -9.28 -26.28 -56.98
C GLY A 118 -7.93 -25.74 -56.48
N LEU A 119 -7.92 -24.56 -55.86
CA LEU A 119 -6.75 -23.86 -55.32
C LEU A 119 -6.61 -24.09 -53.80
N ALA A 120 -6.82 -25.33 -53.35
CA ALA A 120 -6.79 -25.67 -51.92
C ALA A 120 -5.41 -25.41 -51.28
N ASP A 121 -4.34 -25.56 -52.05
CA ASP A 121 -2.95 -25.48 -51.56
C ASP A 121 -2.54 -24.07 -51.12
N ILE A 122 -3.27 -23.03 -51.54
CA ILE A 122 -3.00 -21.62 -51.16
C ILE A 122 -3.90 -21.11 -50.03
N ILE A 123 -4.86 -21.88 -49.55
CA ILE A 123 -5.69 -21.48 -48.40
C ILE A 123 -4.89 -21.24 -47.10
N PRO A 124 -3.87 -22.06 -46.75
CA PRO A 124 -3.18 -21.89 -45.48
C PRO A 124 -2.16 -20.73 -45.45
N ILE A 125 -1.82 -20.14 -46.60
CA ILE A 125 -0.86 -19.01 -46.68
C ILE A 125 -1.56 -17.67 -46.41
N SER A 126 -0.79 -16.61 -46.11
CA SER A 126 -1.37 -15.32 -45.74
C SER A 126 -2.18 -14.67 -46.88
N LEU A 127 -3.17 -13.83 -46.58
CA LEU A 127 -3.98 -13.12 -47.59
C LEU A 127 -3.12 -12.37 -48.62
N SER A 128 -2.03 -11.75 -48.19
CA SER A 128 -1.07 -11.08 -49.08
C SER A 128 -0.37 -12.05 -50.03
N GLU A 129 -0.02 -13.24 -49.55
CA GLU A 129 0.62 -14.28 -50.37
C GLU A 129 -0.40 -14.97 -51.28
N GLN A 130 -1.64 -15.18 -50.83
CA GLN A 130 -2.75 -15.64 -51.66
C GLN A 130 -2.97 -14.69 -52.85
N VAL A 131 -3.05 -13.38 -52.58
CA VAL A 131 -3.17 -12.35 -53.62
C VAL A 131 -1.96 -12.36 -54.55
N ALA A 132 -0.74 -12.47 -54.02
CA ALA A 132 0.48 -12.54 -54.83
C ALA A 132 0.49 -13.78 -55.74
N TYR A 133 0.08 -14.94 -55.23
CA TYR A 133 -0.02 -16.18 -56.00
C TYR A 133 -1.04 -16.04 -57.14
N LEU A 134 -2.25 -15.55 -56.84
CA LEU A 134 -3.30 -15.34 -57.84
C LEU A 134 -2.88 -14.33 -58.93
N LEU A 135 -2.15 -13.28 -58.56
CA LEU A 135 -1.61 -12.31 -59.52
C LEU A 135 -0.51 -12.91 -60.39
N ALA A 136 0.38 -13.74 -59.83
CA ALA A 136 1.43 -14.43 -60.58
C ALA A 136 0.83 -15.46 -61.54
N ASP A 137 -0.13 -16.26 -61.08
CA ASP A 137 -0.82 -17.24 -61.93
C ASP A 137 -1.60 -16.57 -63.06
N ARG A 138 -2.31 -15.47 -62.77
CA ARG A 138 -2.96 -14.65 -63.80
C ARG A 138 -1.97 -14.12 -64.83
N ALA A 139 -0.80 -13.65 -64.43
CA ALA A 139 0.23 -13.17 -65.34
C ALA A 139 0.76 -14.29 -66.24
N SER A 140 1.03 -15.47 -65.68
CA SER A 140 1.45 -16.65 -66.45
C SER A 140 0.37 -17.16 -67.42
N LEU A 141 -0.90 -17.11 -67.04
CA LEU A 141 -2.02 -17.46 -67.94
C LEU A 141 -2.16 -16.44 -69.08
N LEU A 142 -1.99 -15.14 -68.80
CA LEU A 142 -2.00 -14.10 -69.83
C LEU A 142 -0.83 -14.26 -70.81
N GLU A 143 0.36 -14.61 -70.33
CA GLU A 143 1.53 -14.92 -71.17
C GLU A 143 1.28 -16.15 -72.06
N LYS A 144 0.64 -17.20 -71.51
CA LYS A 144 0.23 -18.39 -72.29
C LYS A 144 -0.76 -18.01 -73.40
N ILE A 145 -1.79 -17.23 -73.11
CA ILE A 145 -2.77 -16.78 -74.11
C ILE A 145 -2.08 -15.95 -75.21
N GLN A 146 -1.23 -15.00 -74.83
CA GLN A 146 -0.48 -14.18 -75.77
C GLN A 146 0.48 -15.01 -76.63
N SER A 147 1.16 -16.00 -76.04
CA SER A 147 2.04 -16.91 -76.79
C SER A 147 1.28 -17.82 -77.75
N GLN A 148 0.01 -18.14 -77.45
CA GLN A 148 -0.85 -18.96 -78.31
C GLN A 148 -1.40 -18.14 -79.49
N ASP A 149 -1.71 -16.87 -79.27
CA ASP A 149 -1.99 -15.90 -80.35
C ASP A 149 -0.75 -15.67 -81.25
N ASP A 150 0.46 -15.74 -80.69
CA ASP A 150 1.72 -15.54 -81.43
C ASP A 150 2.17 -16.79 -82.23
N VAL A 151 1.72 -18.00 -81.86
CA VAL A 151 1.97 -19.25 -82.59
C VAL A 151 1.03 -19.41 -83.80
N ASP A 152 -0.20 -18.91 -83.72
CA ASP A 152 -1.13 -18.86 -84.87
C ASP A 152 -0.75 -17.77 -85.89
N VAL A 153 0.05 -16.76 -85.50
CA VAL A 153 0.51 -15.67 -86.39
C VAL A 153 1.91 -15.93 -86.99
N LYS A 154 2.76 -16.77 -86.38
CA LYS A 154 4.15 -17.04 -86.84
C LYS A 154 4.32 -18.19 -87.84
N THR A 155 3.25 -18.79 -88.35
CA THR A 155 3.33 -19.87 -89.36
C THR A 155 2.98 -19.45 -90.80
N ALA A 156 2.81 -18.14 -91.10
CA ALA A 156 2.38 -17.68 -92.43
C ALA A 156 3.26 -16.56 -93.03
N CYS A 157 4.43 -16.94 -93.57
CA CYS A 157 5.23 -16.31 -94.65
C CYS A 157 6.58 -17.07 -94.67
N ASP A 158 7.05 -17.80 -95.68
CA ASP A 158 6.82 -17.87 -97.14
C ASP A 158 7.60 -19.14 -97.65
N PRO A 159 7.64 -19.51 -98.94
CA PRO A 159 6.76 -20.46 -99.63
C PRO A 159 7.41 -21.82 -99.99
N ASP A 160 6.55 -22.81 -100.27
CA ASP A 160 6.59 -23.71 -101.44
C ASP A 160 6.36 -25.22 -101.15
N VAL A 161 5.46 -25.76 -101.98
CA VAL A 161 5.21 -27.18 -102.34
C VAL A 161 4.24 -28.04 -101.50
N ARG A 162 3.02 -28.12 -102.06
CA ARG A 162 2.05 -29.25 -102.17
C ARG A 162 0.99 -29.39 -101.06
N LYS A 163 -0.25 -28.99 -101.39
CA LYS A 163 -1.40 -29.85 -101.81
C LYS A 163 -1.98 -30.61 -100.60
N GLU A 164 -3.24 -30.48 -100.23
CA GLU A 164 -4.47 -30.47 -101.01
C GLU A 164 -5.63 -30.11 -100.06
N GLN A 165 -6.65 -29.41 -100.58
CA GLN A 165 -8.09 -29.65 -100.36
C GLN A 165 -8.61 -29.68 -98.90
N THR A 166 -9.61 -28.91 -98.47
CA THR A 166 -10.85 -28.48 -99.15
C THR A 166 -11.68 -27.71 -98.13
N SER A 167 -12.37 -26.65 -98.59
CA SER A 167 -13.78 -26.31 -98.25
C SER A 167 -14.13 -26.04 -96.78
N GLN A 168 -14.98 -25.11 -96.38
CA GLN A 168 -15.98 -24.22 -96.96
C GLN A 168 -16.42 -23.38 -95.72
N ASP A 169 -16.56 -22.05 -95.71
CA ASP A 169 -17.47 -21.20 -96.49
C ASP A 169 -18.57 -20.59 -95.59
N HIS A 170 -18.88 -19.31 -95.85
CA HIS A 170 -20.04 -18.50 -95.41
C HIS A 170 -20.08 -18.03 -93.94
N GLY A 171 -20.41 -16.78 -93.62
CA GLY A 171 -20.94 -15.67 -94.44
C GLY A 171 -20.93 -14.37 -93.64
N ASP A 172 -20.60 -13.27 -94.32
CA ASP A 172 -21.50 -12.15 -94.68
C ASP A 172 -21.83 -11.19 -93.53
N ASN A 173 -21.19 -10.01 -93.46
CA ASN A 173 -21.35 -8.80 -94.29
C ASN A 173 -22.53 -7.90 -93.88
N VAL A 174 -22.22 -6.78 -93.21
CA VAL A 174 -22.70 -5.41 -93.52
C VAL A 174 -21.60 -4.46 -93.02
N VAL A 175 -20.63 -4.04 -93.84
CA VAL A 175 -20.64 -2.86 -94.72
C VAL A 175 -21.00 -1.56 -94.00
N LYS A 176 -19.98 -0.75 -93.65
CA LYS A 176 -19.80 0.62 -94.20
C LYS A 176 -18.48 1.22 -93.68
N ALA A 177 -17.40 0.89 -94.37
CA ALA A 177 -16.40 1.90 -94.70
C ALA A 177 -16.89 2.58 -96.00
N VAL A 178 -17.23 3.87 -95.91
CA VAL A 178 -17.08 4.84 -97.01
C VAL A 178 -16.55 6.09 -96.30
N ASP A 179 -15.24 6.25 -96.28
CA ASP A 179 -14.46 7.02 -97.26
C ASP A 179 -14.75 8.53 -97.14
N LEU A 180 -13.71 9.31 -96.85
CA LEU A 180 -13.42 10.67 -97.32
C LEU A 180 -12.57 11.43 -96.29
N GLN A 181 -11.29 11.57 -96.63
CA GLN A 181 -10.50 12.81 -96.52
C GLN A 181 -10.62 13.63 -95.22
N CYS A 182 -9.49 13.78 -94.52
CA CYS A 182 -8.79 15.08 -94.39
C CYS A 182 -7.72 15.00 -93.30
N SER A 183 -6.71 15.87 -93.43
CA SER A 183 -5.57 16.09 -92.53
C SER A 183 -5.95 16.44 -91.08
N GLY A 184 -6.47 15.47 -90.31
CA GLY A 184 -6.94 15.68 -88.94
C GLY A 184 -6.27 14.82 -87.86
N ASP A 185 -5.42 13.86 -88.24
CA ASP A 185 -4.97 12.80 -87.34
C ASP A 185 -3.89 13.24 -86.32
N ASP A 186 -3.15 14.32 -86.62
CA ASP A 186 -2.21 14.92 -85.67
C ASP A 186 -2.92 15.70 -84.55
N ARG A 187 -4.14 16.20 -84.77
CA ARG A 187 -4.89 16.94 -83.73
C ARG A 187 -5.59 16.02 -82.73
N LEU A 188 -5.93 14.80 -83.11
CA LEU A 188 -6.48 13.80 -82.20
C LEU A 188 -5.36 13.10 -81.42
N LYS A 189 -4.27 12.70 -82.09
CA LYS A 189 -3.05 12.20 -81.44
C LYS A 189 -2.42 13.23 -80.51
N GLY A 190 -2.39 14.50 -80.92
CA GLY A 190 -1.93 15.61 -80.09
C GLY A 190 -2.79 15.84 -78.85
N ARG A 191 -4.12 15.67 -78.94
CA ARG A 191 -5.00 15.73 -77.76
C ARG A 191 -4.80 14.54 -76.82
N THR A 192 -4.69 13.33 -77.35
CA THR A 192 -4.44 12.14 -76.52
C THR A 192 -3.04 12.13 -75.90
N LEU A 193 -2.03 12.67 -76.59
CA LEU A 193 -0.69 12.85 -76.03
C LEU A 193 -0.68 13.92 -74.94
N GLN A 194 -1.42 15.01 -75.12
CA GLN A 194 -1.54 16.06 -74.10
C GLN A 194 -2.33 15.60 -72.87
N GLU A 195 -3.33 14.73 -73.05
CA GLU A 195 -4.03 14.07 -71.94
C GLU A 195 -3.10 13.11 -71.18
N LEU A 196 -2.33 12.29 -71.89
CA LEU A 196 -1.33 11.40 -71.27
C LEU A 196 -0.20 12.17 -70.57
N GLU A 197 0.25 13.29 -71.13
CA GLU A 197 1.27 14.17 -70.52
C GLU A 197 0.73 14.76 -69.21
N ARG A 198 -0.53 15.23 -69.20
CA ARG A 198 -1.19 15.72 -67.99
C ARG A 198 -1.38 14.62 -66.94
N ASP A 199 -1.72 13.40 -67.37
CA ASP A 199 -1.88 12.25 -66.47
C ASP A 199 -0.54 11.82 -65.86
N VAL A 200 0.56 11.89 -66.63
CA VAL A 200 1.93 11.63 -66.14
C VAL A 200 2.38 12.74 -65.19
N ASP A 201 2.08 14.00 -65.48
CA ASP A 201 2.35 15.12 -64.58
C ASP A 201 1.56 15.01 -63.27
N GLU A 202 0.29 14.60 -63.35
CA GLU A 202 -0.55 14.39 -62.18
C GLU A 202 -0.11 13.15 -61.37
N ALA A 203 0.29 12.06 -62.03
CA ALA A 203 0.88 10.90 -61.38
C ALA A 203 2.22 11.26 -60.71
N SER A 204 3.05 12.08 -61.35
CA SER A 204 4.32 12.56 -60.80
C SER A 204 4.09 13.48 -59.59
N ALA A 205 3.07 14.34 -59.63
CA ALA A 205 2.67 15.16 -58.50
C ALA A 205 2.16 14.31 -57.32
N ARG A 206 1.32 13.30 -57.58
CA ARG A 206 0.84 12.36 -56.56
C ARG A 206 1.99 11.54 -55.96
N LEU A 207 2.94 11.08 -56.76
CA LEU A 207 4.14 10.37 -56.30
C LEU A 207 5.03 11.28 -55.44
N ALA A 208 5.21 12.55 -55.85
CA ALA A 208 5.98 13.51 -55.07
C ALA A 208 5.33 13.79 -53.70
N MET A 209 4.00 13.89 -53.65
CA MET A 209 3.25 14.03 -52.40
C MET A 209 3.37 12.79 -51.52
N ALA A 210 3.27 11.58 -52.10
CA ALA A 210 3.47 10.34 -51.37
C ALA A 210 4.89 10.22 -50.79
N HIS A 211 5.93 10.58 -51.56
CA HIS A 211 7.30 10.63 -51.07
C HIS A 211 7.54 11.70 -49.99
N LYS A 212 6.77 12.79 -50.02
CA LYS A 212 6.82 13.83 -48.97
C LYS A 212 6.16 13.32 -47.69
N GLU A 213 5.05 12.58 -47.82
CA GLU A 213 4.33 11.98 -46.71
C GLU A 213 5.10 10.82 -46.06
N ILE A 214 5.72 9.95 -46.86
CA ILE A 214 6.59 8.88 -46.35
C ILE A 214 7.74 9.48 -45.54
N ARG A 215 8.35 10.58 -46.02
CA ARG A 215 9.40 11.27 -45.26
C ARG A 215 8.87 11.86 -43.96
N ARG A 216 7.74 12.56 -43.99
CA ARG A 216 7.10 13.10 -42.78
C ARG A 216 6.82 12.00 -41.74
N LEU A 217 6.24 10.89 -42.17
CA LEU A 217 5.95 9.74 -41.29
C LEU A 217 7.23 9.08 -40.77
N THR A 218 8.29 9.04 -41.56
CA THR A 218 9.60 8.52 -41.13
C THR A 218 10.21 9.43 -40.07
N ASP A 219 10.18 10.75 -40.28
CA ASP A 219 10.68 11.74 -39.33
C ASP A 219 9.87 11.70 -38.02
N GLU A 220 8.55 11.51 -38.09
CA GLU A 220 7.69 11.33 -36.91
C GLU A 220 7.97 10.03 -36.17
N LEU A 221 8.22 8.93 -36.90
CA LEU A 221 8.59 7.65 -36.29
C LEU A 221 9.96 7.72 -35.60
N GLU A 222 10.93 8.38 -36.24
CA GLU A 222 12.25 8.62 -35.65
C GLU A 222 12.16 9.54 -34.43
N SER A 223 11.33 10.58 -34.48
CA SER A 223 11.05 11.44 -33.32
C SER A 223 10.41 10.65 -32.18
N ALA A 224 9.43 9.80 -32.46
CA ALA A 224 8.80 8.93 -31.47
C ALA A 224 9.82 7.94 -30.85
N HIS A 225 10.68 7.33 -31.66
CA HIS A 225 11.74 6.45 -31.16
C HIS A 225 12.79 7.19 -30.32
N LEU A 226 13.19 8.40 -30.71
CA LEU A 226 14.10 9.23 -29.91
C LEU A 226 13.47 9.61 -28.56
N THR A 227 12.17 9.92 -28.57
CA THR A 227 11.40 10.24 -27.37
C THR A 227 11.29 9.02 -26.46
N GLN A 228 10.96 7.85 -27.01
CA GLN A 228 10.93 6.58 -26.28
C GLN A 228 12.29 6.27 -25.66
N LYS A 229 13.37 6.38 -26.44
CA LYS A 229 14.74 6.12 -26.00
C LYS A 229 15.21 7.10 -24.92
N ALA A 230 14.68 8.33 -24.93
CA ALA A 230 14.94 9.32 -23.89
C ALA A 230 14.29 8.95 -22.55
N TYR A 231 13.10 8.32 -22.57
CA TYR A 231 12.35 7.91 -21.36
C TYR A 231 12.58 6.45 -20.91
N GLU A 232 13.24 5.64 -21.75
CA GLU A 232 13.66 4.27 -21.44
C GLU A 232 14.47 4.14 -20.12
N PRO A 233 15.44 5.03 -19.80
CA PRO A 233 16.20 4.90 -18.55
C PRO A 233 15.35 5.22 -17.31
N GLU A 234 14.49 6.24 -17.33
CA GLU A 234 13.59 6.50 -16.19
C GLU A 234 12.58 5.36 -16.00
N LEU A 235 12.11 4.74 -17.10
CA LEU A 235 11.25 3.56 -17.04
C LEU A 235 11.96 2.36 -16.42
N GLN A 236 13.23 2.12 -16.79
CA GLN A 236 14.05 1.06 -16.19
C GLN A 236 14.33 1.32 -14.71
N GLU A 237 14.63 2.57 -14.33
CA GLU A 237 14.83 2.96 -12.93
C GLU A 237 13.55 2.73 -12.10
N ALA A 238 12.39 3.15 -12.63
CA ALA A 238 11.10 2.90 -11.99
C ALA A 238 10.78 1.40 -11.89
N GLN A 239 11.14 0.59 -12.89
CA GLN A 239 10.98 -0.87 -12.83
C GLN A 239 11.86 -1.48 -11.73
N MET A 240 13.12 -1.05 -11.60
CA MET A 240 14.03 -1.49 -10.54
C MET A 240 13.52 -1.09 -9.15
N GLU A 241 12.95 0.11 -9.00
CA GLU A 241 12.34 0.56 -7.74
C GLU A 241 11.11 -0.28 -7.39
N VAL A 242 10.26 -0.59 -8.37
CA VAL A 242 9.11 -1.48 -8.18
C VAL A 242 9.56 -2.88 -7.75
N GLU A 243 10.61 -3.43 -8.35
CA GLU A 243 11.17 -4.73 -7.91
C GLU A 243 11.74 -4.66 -6.49
N HIS A 244 12.44 -3.58 -6.15
CA HIS A 244 12.95 -3.37 -4.80
C HIS A 244 11.82 -3.30 -3.76
N LEU A 245 10.78 -2.51 -4.04
CA LEU A 245 9.59 -2.40 -3.19
C LEU A 245 8.86 -3.74 -3.06
N ARG A 246 8.77 -4.53 -4.14
CA ARG A 246 8.21 -5.90 -4.08
C ARG A 246 9.00 -6.79 -3.12
N HIS A 247 10.33 -6.73 -3.14
CA HIS A 247 11.16 -7.49 -2.20
C HIS A 247 10.99 -7.02 -0.75
N GLU A 248 10.90 -5.72 -0.50
CA GLU A 248 10.71 -5.20 0.86
C GLU A 248 9.31 -5.54 1.40
N VAL A 249 8.27 -5.46 0.57
CA VAL A 249 6.91 -5.90 0.91
C VAL A 249 6.89 -7.40 1.25
N GLU A 250 7.59 -8.23 0.48
CA GLU A 250 7.69 -9.67 0.76
C GLU A 250 8.41 -9.95 2.08
N LYS A 251 9.47 -9.19 2.40
CA LYS A 251 10.18 -9.28 3.67
C LYS A 251 9.29 -8.83 4.84
N LEU A 252 8.54 -7.73 4.69
CA LEU A 252 7.57 -7.27 5.69
C LEU A 252 6.48 -8.31 5.93
N LYS A 253 5.90 -8.90 4.88
CA LYS A 253 4.93 -10.00 5.00
C LYS A 253 5.47 -11.17 5.80
N ARG A 254 6.73 -11.57 5.59
CA ARG A 254 7.36 -12.66 6.37
C ARG A 254 7.52 -12.28 7.84
N CYS A 255 7.88 -11.04 8.14
CA CYS A 255 7.96 -10.52 9.51
C CYS A 255 6.57 -10.52 10.18
N GLU A 256 5.55 -9.97 9.53
CA GLU A 256 4.17 -9.95 10.03
C GLU A 256 3.64 -11.37 10.29
N VAL A 257 3.86 -12.31 9.36
CA VAL A 257 3.46 -13.71 9.55
C VAL A 257 4.19 -14.36 10.73
N ALA A 258 5.46 -14.03 10.95
CA ALA A 258 6.21 -14.53 12.09
C ALA A 258 5.72 -13.95 13.43
N GLU A 259 5.36 -12.67 13.45
CA GLU A 259 4.74 -12.03 14.63
C GLU A 259 3.36 -12.59 14.93
N LEU A 260 2.52 -12.78 13.90
CA LEU A 260 1.21 -13.42 14.03
C LEU A 260 1.31 -14.85 14.56
N ARG A 261 2.33 -15.62 14.17
CA ARG A 261 2.57 -16.94 14.76
C ARG A 261 2.92 -16.84 16.25
N LYS A 262 3.79 -15.92 16.63
CA LYS A 262 4.16 -15.72 18.04
C LYS A 262 2.96 -15.29 18.89
N THR A 263 2.14 -14.37 18.39
CA THR A 263 0.92 -13.96 19.12
C THR A 263 -0.08 -15.10 19.22
N LYS A 264 -0.23 -15.91 18.17
CA LYS A 264 -1.05 -17.13 18.21
C LYS A 264 -0.55 -18.14 19.26
N GLU A 265 0.76 -18.40 19.32
CA GLU A 265 1.35 -19.29 20.33
C GLU A 265 1.17 -18.76 21.76
N ILE A 266 1.23 -17.43 21.96
CA ILE A 266 0.96 -16.81 23.27
C ILE A 266 -0.52 -16.96 23.62
N ASN A 267 -1.42 -16.71 22.68
CA ASN A 267 -2.86 -16.87 22.90
C ASN A 267 -3.22 -18.33 23.22
N GLU A 268 -2.64 -19.31 22.52
CA GLU A 268 -2.83 -20.74 22.82
C GLU A 268 -2.40 -21.08 24.26
N LYS A 269 -1.25 -20.58 24.72
CA LYS A 269 -0.80 -20.75 26.12
C LYS A 269 -1.75 -20.10 27.12
N GLN A 270 -2.25 -18.90 26.81
CA GLN A 270 -3.22 -18.22 27.65
C GLN A 270 -4.56 -18.96 27.70
N GLU A 271 -4.99 -19.59 26.60
CA GLU A 271 -6.18 -20.44 26.54
C GLU A 271 -6.02 -21.71 27.39
N GLU A 272 -4.84 -22.33 27.37
CA GLU A 272 -4.49 -23.46 28.25
C GLU A 272 -4.54 -23.04 29.73
N GLU A 273 -3.93 -21.91 30.08
CA GLU A 273 -3.99 -21.34 31.44
C GLU A 273 -5.42 -21.03 31.87
N LEU A 274 -6.22 -20.42 30.99
CA LEU A 274 -7.65 -20.16 31.25
C LEU A 274 -8.43 -21.46 31.47
N CYS A 275 -8.14 -22.52 30.71
CA CYS A 275 -8.75 -23.83 30.93
C CYS A 275 -8.35 -24.43 32.28
N HIS A 276 -7.07 -24.36 32.66
CA HIS A 276 -6.60 -24.80 33.96
C HIS A 276 -7.25 -24.01 35.12
N LEU A 277 -7.35 -22.69 34.98
CA LEU A 277 -8.02 -21.84 35.96
C LEU A 277 -9.51 -22.17 36.07
N ARG A 278 -10.21 -22.37 34.94
CA ARG A 278 -11.63 -22.80 34.93
C ARG A 278 -11.83 -24.15 35.62
N LEU A 279 -10.96 -25.13 35.38
CA LEU A 279 -11.00 -26.43 36.07
C LEU A 279 -10.74 -26.30 37.57
N THR A 280 -9.80 -25.44 37.96
CA THR A 280 -9.50 -25.16 39.38
C THR A 280 -10.67 -24.48 40.07
N VAL A 281 -11.29 -23.49 39.42
CA VAL A 281 -12.49 -22.82 39.93
C VAL A 281 -13.65 -23.80 40.09
N LYS A 282 -13.88 -24.71 39.12
CA LYS A 282 -14.88 -25.78 39.26
C LYS A 282 -14.62 -26.67 40.47
N ARG A 283 -13.38 -27.13 40.66
CA ARG A 283 -13.01 -27.93 41.83
C ARG A 283 -13.25 -27.18 43.13
N LEU A 284 -12.85 -25.92 43.22
CA LEU A 284 -13.08 -25.09 44.40
C LEU A 284 -14.58 -24.82 44.64
N GLN A 285 -15.39 -24.73 43.58
CA GLN A 285 -16.84 -24.63 43.67
C GLN A 285 -17.47 -25.94 44.18
N GLU A 286 -16.99 -27.09 43.73
CA GLU A 286 -17.40 -28.42 44.22
C GLU A 286 -17.00 -28.63 45.69
N GLU A 287 -15.76 -28.26 46.06
CA GLU A 287 -15.30 -28.27 47.46
C GLU A 287 -16.15 -27.34 48.33
N ARG A 288 -16.45 -26.12 47.85
CA ARG A 288 -17.35 -25.19 48.54
C ARG A 288 -18.76 -25.75 48.70
N ALA A 289 -19.31 -26.40 47.67
CA ALA A 289 -20.63 -27.04 47.73
C ALA A 289 -20.64 -28.20 48.74
N SER A 290 -19.58 -29.01 48.78
CA SER A 290 -19.44 -30.11 49.73
C SER A 290 -19.28 -29.61 51.18
N LEU A 291 -18.55 -28.51 51.39
CA LEU A 291 -18.46 -27.86 52.71
C LEU A 291 -19.79 -27.25 53.16
N LEU A 292 -20.58 -26.68 52.23
CA LEU A 292 -21.93 -26.18 52.49
C LEU A 292 -22.92 -27.31 52.83
N GLU A 293 -22.79 -28.48 52.20
CA GLU A 293 -23.56 -29.67 52.58
C GLU A 293 -23.16 -30.23 53.96
N MET A 294 -21.89 -30.05 54.36
CA MET A 294 -21.39 -30.46 55.67
C MET A 294 -21.80 -29.50 56.82
N GLU A 295 -22.17 -28.26 56.52
CA GLU A 295 -22.67 -27.26 57.50
C GLU A 295 -24.16 -27.41 57.87
N VAL A 296 -24.90 -28.37 57.30
CA VAL A 296 -26.35 -28.59 57.58
C VAL A 296 -26.59 -29.72 58.61
N ALA A 297 -25.62 -30.01 59.49
CA ALA A 297 -25.82 -30.82 60.69
C ALA A 297 -25.86 -29.94 61.94
N PRO A 298 -26.85 -30.08 62.84
CA PRO A 298 -27.00 -29.18 63.98
C PRO A 298 -26.08 -29.63 65.12
N ASP A 299 -25.16 -28.78 65.57
CA ASP A 299 -25.27 -28.25 66.94
C ASP A 299 -24.22 -27.17 67.28
N SER A 300 -24.65 -26.34 68.21
CA SER A 300 -23.97 -25.29 68.99
C SER A 300 -22.43 -25.23 69.01
N THR A 301 -21.86 -24.04 68.78
CA THR A 301 -21.38 -23.15 69.87
C THR A 301 -20.79 -21.84 69.31
N PHE A 302 -21.19 -20.74 69.93
CA PHE A 302 -20.76 -19.37 69.67
C PHE A 302 -19.39 -19.12 70.32
N THR A 303 -18.44 -18.48 69.62
CA THR A 303 -17.61 -17.37 70.15
C THR A 303 -16.97 -16.56 69.00
N PRO A 304 -16.69 -15.25 69.19
CA PRO A 304 -16.62 -14.28 68.10
C PRO A 304 -15.19 -14.01 67.66
N SER A 305 -14.92 -14.06 66.35
CA SER A 305 -13.71 -13.48 65.77
C SER A 305 -14.05 -12.50 64.66
N LYS A 306 -13.49 -11.29 64.83
CA LYS A 306 -13.57 -10.15 63.92
C LYS A 306 -12.83 -10.52 62.64
N ASP A 307 -13.48 -10.46 61.47
CA ASP A 307 -12.86 -10.19 60.14
C ASP A 307 -13.84 -10.28 58.95
N LYS A 308 -15.09 -9.81 59.09
CA LYS A 308 -16.08 -9.82 57.98
C LYS A 308 -16.26 -8.51 57.20
N LYS A 309 -15.42 -7.48 57.42
CA LYS A 309 -15.60 -6.16 56.76
C LYS A 309 -14.85 -5.94 55.44
N LEU A 310 -13.95 -6.84 55.00
CA LEU A 310 -13.17 -6.63 53.77
C LEU A 310 -13.71 -7.30 52.50
N GLN A 311 -14.52 -8.36 52.60
CA GLN A 311 -14.92 -9.13 51.41
C GLN A 311 -16.22 -8.63 50.75
N GLU A 312 -17.10 -7.97 51.51
CA GLU A 312 -18.37 -7.41 51.00
C GLU A 312 -18.15 -6.08 50.25
N VAL A 313 -17.14 -5.30 50.67
CA VAL A 313 -16.73 -4.05 50.00
C VAL A 313 -16.19 -4.32 48.60
N ASP A 314 -15.49 -5.45 48.41
CA ASP A 314 -14.77 -5.75 47.17
C ASP A 314 -15.67 -6.31 46.05
N ILE A 315 -16.82 -6.88 46.43
CA ILE A 315 -17.87 -7.32 45.49
C ILE A 315 -18.73 -6.12 45.10
N HIS A 316 -19.07 -5.24 46.05
CA HIS A 316 -19.79 -4.00 45.74
C HIS A 316 -18.96 -3.03 44.90
N LYS A 317 -17.65 -2.97 45.13
CA LYS A 317 -16.74 -2.16 44.31
C LYS A 317 -16.72 -2.62 42.86
N ARG A 318 -16.57 -3.93 42.61
CA ARG A 318 -16.65 -4.50 41.25
C ARG A 318 -17.99 -4.26 40.56
N CYS A 319 -19.10 -4.36 41.29
CA CYS A 319 -20.43 -4.08 40.74
C CYS A 319 -20.63 -2.60 40.39
N LEU A 320 -20.06 -1.69 41.19
CA LEU A 320 -20.05 -0.26 40.90
C LEU A 320 -19.16 0.05 39.68
N ASP A 321 -18.00 -0.59 39.59
CA ASP A 321 -17.09 -0.43 38.45
C ASP A 321 -17.76 -0.90 37.14
N GLU A 322 -18.45 -2.06 37.13
CA GLU A 322 -19.22 -2.53 35.97
C GLU A 322 -20.41 -1.63 35.61
N MET A 323 -21.12 -1.08 36.61
CA MET A 323 -22.18 -0.09 36.36
C MET A 323 -21.61 1.20 35.76
N GLN A 324 -20.42 1.61 36.22
CA GLN A 324 -19.75 2.81 35.76
C GLN A 324 -19.21 2.63 34.33
N GLU A 325 -18.67 1.46 33.98
CA GLU A 325 -18.30 1.09 32.61
C GLU A 325 -19.51 1.09 31.67
N ARG A 326 -20.66 0.55 32.10
CA ARG A 326 -21.91 0.62 31.32
C ARG A 326 -22.40 2.05 31.12
N LEU A 327 -22.23 2.92 32.11
CA LEU A 327 -22.60 4.32 32.02
C LEU A 327 -21.70 5.10 31.05
N ILE A 328 -20.40 4.78 31.04
CA ILE A 328 -19.43 5.30 30.07
C ILE A 328 -19.79 4.84 28.65
N MET A 329 -20.06 3.54 28.45
CA MET A 329 -20.49 3.04 27.14
C MET A 329 -21.79 3.68 26.65
N LEU A 330 -22.75 3.94 27.54
CA LEU A 330 -24.00 4.64 27.19
C LEU A 330 -23.76 6.11 26.84
N GLN A 331 -22.85 6.80 27.52
CA GLN A 331 -22.43 8.16 27.15
C GLN A 331 -21.75 8.18 25.78
N ASP A 332 -20.86 7.24 25.51
CA ASP A 332 -20.18 7.11 24.22
C ASP A 332 -21.16 6.82 23.09
N LEU A 333 -22.11 5.89 23.30
CA LEU A 333 -23.15 5.59 22.32
C LEU A 333 -24.05 6.79 22.04
N THR A 334 -24.39 7.57 23.08
CA THR A 334 -25.18 8.80 22.95
C THR A 334 -24.42 9.86 22.17
N GLN A 335 -23.11 9.99 22.42
CA GLN A 335 -22.24 10.92 21.69
C GLN A 335 -22.10 10.54 20.22
N VAL A 336 -21.94 9.25 19.90
CA VAL A 336 -21.89 8.74 18.53
C VAL A 336 -23.23 8.99 17.82
N THR A 337 -24.35 8.76 18.50
CA THR A 337 -25.69 9.00 17.94
C THR A 337 -25.91 10.49 17.62
N LEU A 338 -25.45 11.40 18.48
CA LEU A 338 -25.51 12.84 18.22
C LEU A 338 -24.61 13.26 17.06
N LYS A 339 -23.40 12.69 16.95
CA LYS A 339 -22.50 12.96 15.81
C LYS A 339 -23.13 12.52 14.48
N LEU A 340 -23.66 11.29 14.42
CA LEU A 340 -24.34 10.79 13.22
C LEU A 340 -25.54 11.68 12.85
N ARG A 341 -26.30 12.17 13.84
CA ARG A 341 -27.42 13.09 13.59
C ARG A 341 -26.97 14.41 12.96
N MET A 342 -25.89 15.01 13.48
CA MET A 342 -25.31 16.23 12.88
C MET A 342 -24.79 15.98 11.48
N GLU A 343 -24.17 14.81 11.22
CA GLU A 343 -23.71 14.43 9.88
C GLU A 343 -24.88 14.30 8.89
N PHE A 344 -26.00 13.68 9.31
CA PHE A 344 -27.21 13.62 8.48
C PHE A 344 -27.80 15.01 8.18
N GLU A 345 -27.82 15.92 9.15
CA GLU A 345 -28.30 17.29 8.96
C GLU A 345 -27.39 18.07 7.99
N MET A 346 -26.06 17.97 8.14
CA MET A 346 -25.11 18.60 7.21
C MET A 346 -25.23 18.05 5.79
N GLU A 347 -25.40 16.74 5.63
CA GLU A 347 -25.62 16.09 4.34
C GLU A 347 -26.94 16.55 3.69
N ALA A 348 -27.99 16.73 4.48
CA ALA A 348 -29.26 17.28 3.99
C ALA A 348 -29.12 18.73 3.50
N ASP A 349 -28.35 19.57 4.20
CA ASP A 349 -28.09 20.96 3.79
C ASP A 349 -27.16 21.06 2.58
N LEU A 350 -26.21 20.13 2.41
CA LEU A 350 -25.41 20.02 1.19
C LEU A 350 -26.27 19.64 -0.01
N ARG A 351 -27.22 18.71 0.15
CA ARG A 351 -28.17 18.36 -0.91
C ARG A 351 -29.07 19.53 -1.29
N ARG A 352 -29.51 20.33 -0.32
CA ARG A 352 -30.32 21.54 -0.59
C ARG A 352 -29.54 22.55 -1.42
N ARG A 353 -28.28 22.84 -1.05
CA ARG A 353 -27.40 23.75 -1.81
C ARG A 353 -27.13 23.26 -3.24
N ALA A 354 -26.91 21.95 -3.42
CA ALA A 354 -26.70 21.38 -4.75
C ALA A 354 -27.95 21.53 -5.66
N VAL A 355 -29.15 21.45 -5.09
CA VAL A 355 -30.40 21.70 -5.83
C VAL A 355 -30.53 23.17 -6.20
N ASP A 356 -30.24 24.08 -5.28
CA ASP A 356 -30.30 25.53 -5.54
C ASP A 356 -29.31 25.95 -6.64
N GLU A 357 -28.08 25.42 -6.61
CA GLU A 357 -27.07 25.64 -7.66
C GLU A 357 -27.52 25.08 -9.02
N CYS A 358 -28.17 23.91 -9.03
CA CYS A 358 -28.71 23.33 -10.26
C CYS A 358 -29.84 24.19 -10.84
N GLU A 359 -30.72 24.73 -9.99
CA GLU A 359 -31.76 25.66 -10.43
C GLU A 359 -31.19 26.97 -10.96
N GLU A 360 -30.14 27.51 -10.33
CA GLU A 360 -29.47 28.72 -10.81
C GLU A 360 -28.81 28.50 -12.17
N GLN A 361 -28.12 27.36 -12.36
CA GLN A 361 -27.55 27.01 -13.66
C GLN A 361 -28.63 26.82 -14.73
N LYS A 362 -29.79 26.27 -14.37
CA LYS A 362 -30.94 26.17 -15.26
C LYS A 362 -31.45 27.55 -15.70
N ARG A 363 -31.50 28.54 -14.78
CA ARG A 363 -31.86 29.93 -15.12
C ARG A 363 -30.84 30.59 -16.04
N LYS A 364 -29.55 30.43 -15.76
CA LYS A 364 -28.47 30.95 -16.63
C LYS A 364 -28.54 30.37 -18.05
N ARG A 365 -28.86 29.08 -18.16
CA ARG A 365 -29.07 28.42 -19.46
C ARG A 365 -30.28 28.98 -20.20
N THR A 366 -31.41 29.20 -19.54
CA THR A 366 -32.58 29.80 -20.19
C THR A 366 -32.33 31.23 -20.65
N ASP A 367 -31.58 32.02 -19.89
CA ASP A 367 -31.23 33.40 -20.27
C ASP A 367 -30.28 33.41 -21.47
N ALA A 368 -29.30 32.50 -21.51
CA ALA A 368 -28.42 32.32 -22.66
C ALA A 368 -29.17 31.86 -23.92
N GLU A 369 -30.12 30.92 -23.78
CA GLU A 369 -30.98 30.48 -24.88
C GLU A 369 -31.86 31.62 -25.41
N GLN A 370 -32.34 32.52 -24.55
CA GLN A 370 -33.11 33.69 -24.98
C GLN A 370 -32.24 34.70 -25.74
N LEU A 371 -31.02 34.96 -25.27
CA LEU A 371 -30.09 35.87 -25.94
C LEU A 371 -29.74 35.37 -27.36
N VAL A 372 -29.54 34.06 -27.52
CA VAL A 372 -29.32 33.45 -28.85
C VAL A 372 -30.50 33.67 -29.79
N ARG A 373 -31.75 33.53 -29.31
CA ARG A 373 -32.94 33.83 -30.11
C ARG A 373 -33.02 35.30 -30.51
N ASP A 374 -32.69 36.20 -29.59
CA ASP A 374 -32.71 37.64 -29.87
C ASP A 374 -31.67 38.03 -30.93
N PHE A 375 -30.47 37.42 -30.88
CA PHE A 375 -29.46 37.57 -31.94
C PHE A 375 -29.93 37.00 -33.30
N GLN A 376 -30.59 35.85 -33.31
CA GLN A 376 -31.15 35.27 -34.54
C GLN A 376 -32.19 36.20 -35.17
N ASN A 377 -33.12 36.75 -34.38
CA ASN A 377 -34.12 37.71 -34.85
C ASN A 377 -33.48 38.99 -35.41
N LEU A 378 -32.38 39.46 -34.81
CA LEU A 378 -31.66 40.64 -35.30
C LEU A 378 -31.01 40.38 -36.66
N CYS A 379 -30.39 39.20 -36.84
CA CYS A 379 -29.82 38.77 -38.11
C CYS A 379 -30.88 38.66 -39.21
N GLU A 380 -32.05 38.07 -38.91
CA GLU A 380 -33.16 37.97 -39.85
C GLU A 380 -33.64 39.36 -40.31
N LYS A 381 -33.77 40.30 -39.36
CA LYS A 381 -34.16 41.69 -39.67
C LYS A 381 -33.13 42.40 -40.56
N GLN A 382 -31.84 42.18 -40.32
CA GLN A 382 -30.76 42.76 -41.12
C GLN A 382 -30.81 42.25 -42.57
N VAL A 383 -31.12 40.97 -42.78
CA VAL A 383 -31.29 40.36 -44.11
C VAL A 383 -32.47 40.99 -44.87
N ASP A 384 -33.58 41.26 -44.19
CA ASP A 384 -34.75 41.93 -44.80
C ASP A 384 -34.48 43.41 -45.14
N ASP A 385 -33.71 44.12 -44.31
CA ASP A 385 -33.27 45.49 -44.58
C ASP A 385 -32.33 45.56 -45.82
N TYR A 386 -31.43 44.57 -45.98
CA TYR A 386 -30.62 44.46 -47.21
C TYR A 386 -31.45 44.10 -48.43
N ARG A 387 -32.48 43.25 -48.29
CA ARG A 387 -33.38 42.89 -49.39
C ARG A 387 -34.18 44.10 -49.90
N THR A 388 -34.68 44.93 -49.00
CA THR A 388 -35.49 46.12 -49.35
C THR A 388 -34.65 47.22 -49.98
N THR A 389 -33.44 47.48 -49.48
CA THR A 389 -32.50 48.45 -50.06
C THR A 389 -32.00 48.06 -51.46
N VAL A 390 -31.73 46.77 -51.70
CA VAL A 390 -31.41 46.27 -53.04
C VAL A 390 -32.61 46.44 -54.00
N GLY A 391 -33.83 46.23 -53.50
CA GLY A 391 -35.06 46.43 -54.28
C GLY A 391 -35.27 47.88 -54.72
N SER A 392 -35.00 48.87 -53.86
CA SER A 392 -35.14 50.29 -54.22
C SER A 392 -34.11 50.75 -55.26
N LEU A 393 -32.85 50.30 -55.13
CA LEU A 393 -31.80 50.62 -56.09
C LEU A 393 -32.06 50.02 -57.49
N GLN A 394 -32.70 48.85 -57.55
CA GLN A 394 -33.10 48.24 -58.83
C GLN A 394 -34.21 49.00 -59.57
N VAL A 395 -35.07 49.73 -58.85
CA VAL A 395 -36.10 50.60 -59.44
C VAL A 395 -35.46 51.90 -59.97
N GLU A 396 -34.53 52.48 -59.22
CA GLU A 396 -33.83 53.71 -59.59
C GLU A 396 -32.95 53.53 -60.86
N ILE A 397 -32.28 52.38 -60.99
CA ILE A 397 -31.54 52.02 -62.21
C ILE A 397 -32.49 51.92 -63.43
N ARG A 398 -33.71 51.43 -63.24
CA ARG A 398 -34.70 51.30 -64.33
C ARG A 398 -35.17 52.66 -64.84
N ASP A 399 -35.42 53.61 -63.94
CA ASP A 399 -35.86 54.96 -64.29
C ASP A 399 -34.77 55.79 -64.99
N LEU A 400 -33.50 55.61 -64.59
CA LEU A 400 -32.36 56.26 -65.24
C LEU A 400 -32.13 55.71 -66.66
N VAL A 401 -32.36 54.42 -66.90
CA VAL A 401 -32.29 53.80 -68.24
C VAL A 401 -33.39 54.30 -69.17
N SER A 402 -34.59 54.58 -68.66
CA SER A 402 -35.68 55.19 -69.44
C SER A 402 -35.41 56.66 -69.80
N LYS A 403 -34.74 57.42 -68.92
CA LYS A 403 -34.39 58.83 -69.15
C LYS A 403 -33.34 59.03 -70.27
N VAL A 404 -32.42 58.08 -70.44
CA VAL A 404 -31.37 58.13 -71.47
C VAL A 404 -31.95 57.84 -72.86
N ARG A 405 -33.01 57.03 -72.98
CA ARG A 405 -33.71 56.77 -74.25
C ARG A 405 -34.53 57.97 -74.77
N GLU A 406 -34.91 58.92 -73.92
CA GLU A 406 -35.68 60.11 -74.30
C GLU A 406 -34.82 61.25 -74.85
N LEU A 407 -33.51 61.27 -74.57
CA LEU A 407 -32.58 62.35 -74.95
C LEU A 407 -31.87 62.13 -76.30
N GLU A 408 -32.13 61.02 -77.00
CA GLU A 408 -31.48 60.70 -78.30
C GLU A 408 -32.35 61.03 -79.55
N VAL A 409 -33.51 61.70 -79.41
CA VAL A 409 -34.45 61.96 -80.54
C VAL A 409 -34.67 63.45 -80.87
N GLN A 410 -33.85 64.39 -80.38
CA GLN A 410 -33.92 65.79 -80.81
C GLN A 410 -32.54 66.41 -81.01
N ASP A 411 -31.99 66.30 -82.23
CA ASP A 411 -31.48 67.45 -83.00
C ASP A 411 -30.83 67.00 -84.31
N VAL A 412 -31.52 67.14 -85.46
CA VAL A 412 -30.97 67.63 -86.76
C VAL A 412 -32.16 67.94 -87.67
N GLU A 413 -32.36 69.22 -88.05
CA GLU A 413 -32.68 69.68 -89.43
C GLU A 413 -33.49 70.99 -89.50
N ARG A 414 -32.83 72.10 -89.90
CA ARG A 414 -33.12 72.96 -91.09
C ARG A 414 -32.83 74.45 -90.83
N GLN A 415 -31.76 74.96 -91.44
CA GLN A 415 -31.70 76.35 -91.91
C GLN A 415 -30.69 76.47 -93.06
N CYS A 416 -31.21 76.62 -94.29
CA CYS A 416 -30.56 77.36 -95.38
C CYS A 416 -31.57 77.70 -96.49
N ASP A 417 -31.22 78.74 -97.24
CA ASP A 417 -31.77 79.23 -98.51
C ASP A 417 -32.90 80.28 -98.47
N LYS A 418 -32.48 81.56 -98.46
CA LYS A 418 -33.15 82.63 -99.21
C LYS A 418 -32.16 83.54 -99.95
N HIS A 419 -31.83 83.12 -101.18
CA HIS A 419 -31.68 83.90 -102.44
C HIS A 419 -30.84 85.20 -102.41
N LEU A 420 -29.71 85.33 -103.12
CA LEU A 420 -29.45 85.06 -104.55
C LEU A 420 -30.51 85.67 -105.50
N LYS A 421 -30.52 87.01 -105.68
CA LYS A 421 -31.19 87.70 -106.82
C LYS A 421 -30.91 89.22 -106.90
N GLN A 422 -29.65 89.65 -107.12
CA GLN A 422 -29.33 91.06 -107.47
C GLN A 422 -28.19 91.20 -108.52
N LEU A 423 -27.98 90.21 -109.40
CA LEU A 423 -26.91 90.20 -110.41
C LEU A 423 -27.43 90.37 -111.84
N SER A 424 -28.09 91.49 -112.15
CA SER A 424 -28.46 91.76 -113.56
C SER A 424 -28.53 93.21 -114.01
N SER A 425 -28.30 94.22 -113.16
CA SER A 425 -28.39 95.63 -113.57
C SER A 425 -27.04 96.31 -113.82
N LEU A 426 -25.92 95.59 -113.69
CA LEU A 426 -24.57 96.17 -113.70
C LEU A 426 -23.72 95.75 -114.91
N ASP A 427 -24.27 95.08 -115.93
CA ASP A 427 -23.48 94.54 -117.05
C ASP A 427 -23.08 95.60 -118.11
N ASP A 428 -23.81 96.72 -118.20
CA ASP A 428 -23.53 97.77 -119.19
C ASP A 428 -22.60 98.90 -118.67
N GLU A 429 -22.40 98.99 -117.35
CA GLU A 429 -21.46 99.92 -116.70
C GLU A 429 -20.05 99.28 -116.54
N VAL A 430 -20.00 97.94 -116.51
CA VAL A 430 -18.78 97.10 -116.50
C VAL A 430 -17.88 97.31 -117.72
N ARG A 431 -18.42 97.68 -118.90
CA ARG A 431 -17.57 97.90 -120.09
C ARG A 431 -16.74 99.17 -120.03
N ARG A 432 -17.21 100.21 -119.32
CA ARG A 432 -16.46 101.46 -119.13
C ARG A 432 -15.51 101.36 -117.94
N LEU A 433 -15.95 100.71 -116.85
CA LEU A 433 -15.10 100.38 -115.70
C LEU A 433 -14.01 99.34 -116.02
N LYS A 434 -14.15 98.50 -117.06
CA LYS A 434 -13.15 97.49 -117.46
C LYS A 434 -11.76 98.07 -117.78
N PHE A 435 -11.68 99.30 -118.27
CA PHE A 435 -10.41 99.92 -118.65
C PHE A 435 -9.68 100.46 -117.41
N ASP A 436 -10.39 101.20 -116.54
CA ASP A 436 -9.84 101.72 -115.27
C ASP A 436 -9.59 100.58 -114.25
N LEU A 437 -10.41 99.52 -114.30
CA LEU A 437 -10.22 98.28 -113.53
C LEU A 437 -8.95 97.53 -113.93
N GLN A 438 -8.46 97.61 -115.17
CA GLN A 438 -7.28 96.83 -115.58
C GLN A 438 -5.98 97.38 -114.95
N GLU A 439 -5.90 98.70 -114.74
CA GLU A 439 -4.78 99.36 -114.06
C GLU A 439 -4.85 99.14 -112.54
N GLU A 440 -6.02 99.33 -111.93
CA GLU A 440 -6.24 98.99 -110.52
C GLU A 440 -6.12 97.48 -110.25
N GLN A 441 -6.43 96.61 -111.21
CA GLN A 441 -6.22 95.16 -111.11
C GLN A 441 -4.74 94.79 -111.02
N GLN A 442 -3.83 95.51 -111.68
CA GLN A 442 -2.40 95.20 -111.58
C GLN A 442 -1.83 95.62 -110.21
N LYS A 443 -2.23 96.79 -109.69
CA LYS A 443 -1.85 97.25 -108.33
C LYS A 443 -2.48 96.37 -107.25
N THR A 444 -3.77 96.05 -107.38
CA THR A 444 -4.48 95.12 -106.49
C THR A 444 -3.83 93.73 -106.54
N ARG A 445 -3.47 93.18 -107.71
CA ARG A 445 -2.79 91.87 -107.79
C ARG A 445 -1.43 91.84 -107.09
N GLN A 446 -0.66 92.93 -107.12
CA GLN A 446 0.59 93.00 -106.37
C GLN A 446 0.34 93.08 -104.87
N LEU A 447 -0.60 93.93 -104.43
CA LEU A 447 -0.97 94.05 -103.02
C LEU A 447 -1.61 92.77 -102.45
N THR A 448 -2.46 92.10 -103.23
CA THR A 448 -3.07 90.81 -102.86
C THR A 448 -2.01 89.72 -102.75
N LYS A 449 -0.96 89.73 -103.59
CA LYS A 449 0.14 88.77 -103.47
C LYS A 449 0.97 89.03 -102.20
N THR A 450 1.24 90.29 -101.85
CA THR A 450 1.97 90.62 -100.61
C THR A 450 1.15 90.27 -99.38
N THR A 451 -0.14 90.64 -99.33
CA THR A 451 -1.01 90.28 -98.19
C THR A 451 -1.27 88.78 -98.10
N GLN A 452 -1.35 88.07 -99.22
CA GLN A 452 -1.53 86.61 -99.22
C GLN A 452 -0.30 85.90 -98.65
N MET A 453 0.90 86.34 -99.01
CA MET A 453 2.14 85.80 -98.45
C MET A 453 2.27 86.08 -96.94
N GLU A 454 1.86 87.27 -96.48
CA GLU A 454 1.80 87.60 -95.04
C GLU A 454 0.75 86.75 -94.30
N ILE A 455 -0.42 86.49 -94.92
CA ILE A 455 -1.45 85.59 -94.37
C ILE A 455 -0.94 84.16 -94.29
N ASP A 456 -0.24 83.67 -95.32
CA ASP A 456 0.30 82.32 -95.35
C ASP A 456 1.45 82.15 -94.33
N GLN A 457 2.27 83.19 -94.13
CA GLN A 457 3.28 83.23 -93.08
C GLN A 457 2.64 83.26 -91.67
N ALA A 458 1.59 84.05 -91.46
CA ALA A 458 0.84 84.08 -90.20
C ALA A 458 0.13 82.75 -89.92
N ARG A 459 -0.46 82.11 -90.94
CA ARG A 459 -1.07 80.78 -90.82
C ARG A 459 -0.04 79.72 -90.48
N ALA A 460 1.14 79.75 -91.09
CA ALA A 460 2.22 78.81 -90.78
C ALA A 460 2.70 78.97 -89.33
N LEU A 461 2.81 80.21 -88.83
CA LEU A 461 3.16 80.48 -87.42
C LEU A 461 2.06 80.00 -86.46
N VAL A 462 0.79 80.25 -86.77
CA VAL A 462 -0.35 79.78 -85.94
C VAL A 462 -0.40 78.25 -85.93
N GLN A 463 -0.25 77.58 -87.07
CA GLN A 463 -0.21 76.12 -87.15
C GLN A 463 0.98 75.55 -86.35
N SER A 464 2.15 76.17 -86.43
CA SER A 464 3.32 75.76 -85.63
C SER A 464 3.08 75.95 -84.14
N GLN A 465 2.44 77.06 -83.71
CA GLN A 465 2.08 77.27 -82.30
C GLN A 465 0.97 76.31 -81.83
N GLU A 466 0.01 75.97 -82.68
CA GLU A 466 -1.07 75.05 -82.35
C GLU A 466 -0.56 73.62 -82.17
N VAL A 467 0.36 73.16 -83.03
CA VAL A 467 1.04 71.87 -82.86
C VAL A 467 1.90 71.86 -81.59
N GLN A 468 2.63 72.94 -81.29
CA GLN A 468 3.40 73.05 -80.05
C GLN A 468 2.50 73.00 -78.81
N LEU A 469 1.38 73.74 -78.80
CA LEU A 469 0.41 73.70 -77.70
C LEU A 469 -0.25 72.33 -77.55
N GLN A 470 -0.48 71.60 -78.65
CA GLN A 470 -0.95 70.21 -78.60
C GLN A 470 0.10 69.28 -77.98
N GLN A 471 1.37 69.40 -78.39
CA GLN A 471 2.48 68.65 -77.79
C GLN A 471 2.59 68.94 -76.28
N ASP A 472 2.61 70.22 -75.89
CA ASP A 472 2.68 70.62 -74.48
C ASP A 472 1.46 70.09 -73.68
N ALA A 473 0.25 70.10 -74.26
CA ALA A 473 -0.94 69.56 -73.61
C ALA A 473 -0.93 68.03 -73.49
N GLU A 474 -0.35 67.32 -74.47
CA GLU A 474 -0.16 65.87 -74.43
C GLU A 474 0.91 65.48 -73.40
N GLU A 475 2.02 66.24 -73.31
CA GLU A 475 3.05 66.08 -72.29
C GLU A 475 2.49 66.30 -70.89
N GLN A 476 1.67 67.35 -70.67
CA GLN A 476 0.99 67.58 -69.40
C GLN A 476 0.05 66.43 -69.02
N LYS A 477 -0.69 65.88 -69.98
CA LYS A 477 -1.55 64.69 -69.76
C LYS A 477 -0.72 63.46 -69.41
N SER A 478 0.45 63.27 -70.04
CA SER A 478 1.38 62.18 -69.69
C SER A 478 1.88 62.34 -68.26
N LEU A 479 2.33 63.55 -67.90
CA LEU A 479 2.83 63.86 -66.55
C LEU A 479 1.75 63.64 -65.47
N LEU A 480 0.50 64.01 -65.74
CA LEU A 480 -0.62 63.78 -64.81
C LEU A 480 -0.89 62.29 -64.59
N LYS A 481 -0.80 61.47 -65.65
CA LYS A 481 -0.95 60.01 -65.53
C LYS A 481 0.19 59.39 -64.71
N GLU A 482 1.42 59.86 -64.92
CA GLU A 482 2.58 59.42 -64.14
C GLU A 482 2.46 59.81 -62.67
N LEU A 483 2.05 61.06 -62.37
CA LEU A 483 1.79 61.52 -61.01
C LEU A 483 0.69 60.69 -60.33
N GLN A 484 -0.38 60.33 -61.06
CA GLN A 484 -1.43 59.48 -60.52
C GLN A 484 -0.95 58.04 -60.29
N GLY A 485 -0.09 57.51 -61.17
CA GLY A 485 0.59 56.23 -60.96
C GLY A 485 1.46 56.22 -59.71
N ILE A 486 2.28 57.26 -59.52
CA ILE A 486 3.11 57.45 -58.33
C ILE A 486 2.23 57.56 -57.08
N GLN A 487 1.13 58.32 -57.14
CA GLN A 487 0.23 58.49 -56.00
C GLN A 487 -0.44 57.17 -55.58
N ASN A 488 -0.82 56.32 -56.53
CA ASN A 488 -1.35 54.99 -56.23
C ASN A 488 -0.28 54.11 -55.56
N ILE A 489 0.95 54.11 -56.08
CA ILE A 489 2.07 53.36 -55.47
C ILE A 489 2.35 53.84 -54.05
N LEU A 490 2.39 55.15 -53.82
CA LEU A 490 2.57 55.73 -52.49
C LEU A 490 1.45 55.32 -51.53
N SER A 491 0.18 55.36 -51.97
CA SER A 491 -0.94 54.91 -51.14
C SER A 491 -0.85 53.42 -50.80
N THR A 492 -0.43 52.56 -51.74
CA THR A 492 -0.26 51.12 -51.47
C THR A 492 0.89 50.83 -50.52
N THR A 493 2.04 51.50 -50.71
CA THR A 493 3.20 51.34 -49.82
C THR A 493 2.94 51.89 -48.42
N GLU A 494 2.17 52.97 -48.29
CA GLU A 494 1.72 53.50 -47.00
C GLU A 494 0.82 52.50 -46.27
N GLN A 495 -0.16 51.89 -46.96
CA GLN A 495 -1.00 50.84 -46.38
C GLN A 495 -0.20 49.61 -45.94
N GLU A 496 0.79 49.20 -46.72
CA GLU A 496 1.64 48.05 -46.41
C GLU A 496 2.60 48.34 -45.25
N LEU A 497 3.14 49.56 -45.14
CA LEU A 497 3.88 50.00 -43.96
C LEU A 497 2.99 50.01 -42.71
N LEU A 498 1.74 50.48 -42.82
CA LEU A 498 0.80 50.45 -41.71
C LEU A 498 0.44 49.03 -41.28
N SER A 499 0.25 48.09 -42.22
CA SER A 499 0.00 46.68 -41.91
C SER A 499 1.21 46.03 -41.24
N GLN A 500 2.41 46.26 -41.75
CA GLN A 500 3.66 45.79 -41.13
C GLN A 500 3.86 46.38 -39.74
N ARG A 501 3.52 47.66 -39.52
CA ARG A 501 3.62 48.30 -38.21
C ARG A 501 2.66 47.67 -37.20
N ARG A 502 1.42 47.37 -37.61
CA ARG A 502 0.45 46.63 -36.79
C ARG A 502 0.95 45.24 -36.44
N ASN A 503 1.47 44.51 -37.42
CA ASN A 503 2.04 43.17 -37.20
C ASN A 503 3.23 43.22 -36.23
N ASN A 504 4.13 44.19 -36.40
CA ASN A 504 5.26 44.37 -35.47
C ASN A 504 4.79 44.69 -34.05
N THR A 505 3.77 45.54 -33.87
CA THR A 505 3.22 45.81 -32.53
C THR A 505 2.56 44.57 -31.91
N GLN A 506 1.88 43.75 -32.71
CA GLN A 506 1.30 42.49 -32.24
C GLN A 506 2.38 41.46 -31.86
N LEU A 507 3.44 41.35 -32.67
CA LEU A 507 4.58 40.49 -32.34
C LEU A 507 5.28 40.97 -31.07
N GLN A 508 5.46 42.28 -30.89
CA GLN A 508 6.02 42.84 -29.66
C GLN A 508 5.17 42.55 -28.43
N SER A 509 3.84 42.64 -28.52
CA SER A 509 2.97 42.25 -27.40
C SER A 509 3.09 40.77 -27.09
N SER A 510 3.07 39.89 -28.10
CA SER A 510 3.20 38.45 -27.89
C SER A 510 4.56 38.06 -27.30
N ILE A 511 5.64 38.74 -27.71
CA ILE A 511 6.97 38.54 -27.11
C ILE A 511 6.96 38.97 -25.63
N SER A 512 6.37 40.12 -25.31
CA SER A 512 6.28 40.60 -23.93
C SER A 512 5.45 39.66 -23.04
N ASP A 513 4.34 39.11 -23.55
CA ASP A 513 3.52 38.15 -22.83
C ASP A 513 4.31 36.85 -22.56
N ALA A 514 5.04 36.35 -23.56
CA ALA A 514 5.88 35.16 -23.43
C ALA A 514 7.06 35.38 -22.46
N GLU A 515 7.63 36.58 -22.41
CA GLU A 515 8.66 36.96 -21.42
C GLU A 515 8.09 36.98 -20.00
N GLN A 516 6.89 37.53 -19.79
CA GLN A 516 6.22 37.50 -18.49
C GLN A 516 5.89 36.08 -18.04
N GLU A 517 5.44 35.22 -18.95
CA GLU A 517 5.17 33.82 -18.65
C GLU A 517 6.45 33.07 -18.27
N ASN A 518 7.56 33.30 -18.98
CA ASN A 518 8.87 32.76 -18.60
C ASN A 518 9.31 33.19 -17.20
N LEU A 519 9.11 34.46 -16.84
CA LEU A 519 9.41 34.98 -15.51
C LEU A 519 8.58 34.27 -14.43
N ARG A 520 7.29 34.03 -14.69
CA ARG A 520 6.41 33.27 -13.78
C ARG A 520 6.88 31.82 -13.63
N LEU A 521 7.16 31.14 -14.74
CA LEU A 521 7.67 29.77 -14.71
C LEU A 521 9.01 29.66 -13.99
N GLN A 522 9.90 30.64 -14.12
CA GLN A 522 11.15 30.68 -13.35
C GLN A 522 10.92 30.84 -11.84
N GLN A 523 9.93 31.64 -11.43
CA GLN A 523 9.52 31.75 -10.03
C GLN A 523 8.96 30.43 -9.52
N ASP A 524 8.04 29.82 -10.25
CA ASP A 524 7.45 28.52 -9.89
C ASP A 524 8.51 27.42 -9.78
N ILE A 525 9.47 27.37 -10.71
CA ILE A 525 10.60 26.42 -10.65
C ILE A 525 11.44 26.66 -9.38
N ASN A 526 11.71 27.91 -9.01
CA ASN A 526 12.47 28.22 -7.80
C ASN A 526 11.69 27.85 -6.53
N ASP A 527 10.39 28.10 -6.48
CA ASP A 527 9.54 27.71 -5.35
C ASP A 527 9.45 26.19 -5.22
N LEU A 528 9.30 25.47 -6.33
CA LEU A 528 9.34 24.01 -6.36
C LEU A 528 10.70 23.48 -5.90
N ARG A 529 11.81 24.09 -6.33
CA ARG A 529 13.16 23.75 -5.85
C ARG A 529 13.30 23.96 -4.35
N ASN A 530 12.80 25.09 -3.82
CA ASN A 530 12.85 25.38 -2.38
C ASN A 530 12.00 24.40 -1.56
N ARG A 531 10.83 24.01 -2.08
CA ARG A 531 9.97 23.00 -1.45
C ARG A 531 10.64 21.62 -1.48
N LEU A 532 11.28 21.27 -2.60
CA LEU A 532 12.01 20.02 -2.73
C LEU A 532 13.20 19.97 -1.75
N THR A 533 13.98 21.04 -1.63
CA THR A 533 15.11 21.08 -0.68
C THR A 533 14.65 21.05 0.77
N SER A 534 13.55 21.74 1.12
CA SER A 534 12.96 21.67 2.46
C SER A 534 12.47 20.26 2.79
N SER A 535 11.78 19.60 1.86
CA SER A 535 11.33 18.23 2.04
C SER A 535 12.50 17.26 2.16
N GLN A 536 13.56 17.45 1.34
CA GLN A 536 14.78 16.66 1.44
C GLN A 536 15.43 16.80 2.83
N GLN A 537 15.57 18.03 3.36
CA GLN A 537 16.09 18.27 4.70
C GLN A 537 15.25 17.61 5.79
N GLU A 538 13.92 17.64 5.67
CA GLU A 538 13.01 16.97 6.60
C GLU A 538 13.19 15.45 6.56
N THR A 539 13.29 14.86 5.35
CA THR A 539 13.52 13.42 5.23
C THR A 539 14.88 13.00 5.81
N ASP A 540 15.92 13.82 5.62
CA ASP A 540 17.24 13.55 6.19
C ASP A 540 17.24 13.72 7.72
N ALA A 541 16.53 14.72 8.26
CA ALA A 541 16.33 14.86 9.70
C ALA A 541 15.61 13.62 10.29
N LEU A 542 14.50 13.19 9.69
CA LEU A 542 13.76 11.99 10.10
C LEU A 542 14.61 10.71 10.01
N ARG A 543 15.46 10.59 8.97
CA ARG A 543 16.43 9.48 8.87
C ARG A 543 17.42 9.49 10.04
N THR A 544 17.95 10.65 10.41
CA THR A 544 18.88 10.75 11.55
C THR A 544 18.19 10.43 12.87
N GLU A 545 16.95 10.89 13.08
CA GLU A 545 16.16 10.55 14.27
C GLU A 545 15.88 9.05 14.36
N LEU A 546 15.49 8.42 13.24
CA LEU A 546 15.27 6.98 13.18
C LEU A 546 16.57 6.22 13.50
N GLN A 547 17.71 6.67 13.00
CA GLN A 547 19.00 6.06 13.27
C GLN A 547 19.38 6.18 14.76
N LEU A 548 19.13 7.33 15.39
CA LEU A 548 19.35 7.53 16.82
C LEU A 548 18.40 6.64 17.66
N ALA A 549 17.14 6.52 17.27
CA ALA A 549 16.18 5.65 17.94
C ALA A 549 16.60 4.17 17.85
N LEU A 550 17.08 3.72 16.68
CA LEU A 550 17.61 2.36 16.51
C LEU A 550 18.81 2.10 17.42
N VAL A 551 19.77 3.03 17.49
CA VAL A 551 20.91 2.93 18.40
C VAL A 551 20.45 2.87 19.86
N SER A 552 19.47 3.69 20.25
CA SER A 552 18.90 3.65 21.60
C SER A 552 18.30 2.27 21.92
N VAL A 553 17.49 1.70 21.02
CA VAL A 553 16.91 0.37 21.19
C VAL A 553 17.99 -0.71 21.30
N ASP A 554 19.04 -0.65 20.47
CA ASP A 554 20.17 -1.58 20.56
C ASP A 554 20.92 -1.47 21.89
N THR A 555 21.09 -0.25 22.42
CA THR A 555 21.72 -0.07 23.74
C THR A 555 20.89 -0.66 24.87
N GLU A 556 19.56 -0.51 24.84
CA GLU A 556 18.67 -1.12 25.84
C GLU A 556 18.63 -2.65 25.70
N ARG A 557 18.62 -3.17 24.46
CA ARG A 557 18.73 -4.60 24.18
C ARG A 557 20.02 -5.19 24.73
N SER A 558 21.15 -4.49 24.57
CA SER A 558 22.44 -4.88 25.14
C SER A 558 22.41 -4.91 26.67
N LYS A 559 21.92 -3.84 27.32
CA LYS A 559 21.76 -3.78 28.79
C LYS A 559 20.88 -4.92 29.34
N TYR A 560 19.79 -5.24 28.65
CA TYR A 560 18.94 -6.38 29.03
C TYR A 560 19.68 -7.71 28.89
N ASN A 561 20.40 -7.92 27.79
CA ASN A 561 21.17 -9.14 27.58
C ASN A 561 22.27 -9.30 28.65
N ASP A 562 22.95 -8.21 29.04
CA ASP A 562 23.94 -8.21 30.13
C ASP A 562 23.32 -8.60 31.47
N LYS A 563 22.15 -8.02 31.82
CA LYS A 563 21.39 -8.41 33.02
C LYS A 563 21.02 -9.89 32.98
N ARG A 564 20.55 -10.40 31.83
CA ARG A 564 20.20 -11.81 31.62
C ARG A 564 21.42 -12.72 31.82
N ILE A 565 22.57 -12.38 31.25
CA ILE A 565 23.83 -13.12 31.42
C ILE A 565 24.27 -13.09 32.88
N HIS A 566 24.18 -11.94 33.56
CA HIS A 566 24.51 -11.81 34.97
C HIS A 566 23.65 -12.74 35.85
N TYR A 567 22.33 -12.77 35.65
CA TYR A 567 21.45 -13.68 36.40
C TYR A 567 21.71 -15.15 36.08
N LYS A 568 21.95 -15.49 34.81
CA LYS A 568 22.36 -16.84 34.40
C LYS A 568 23.63 -17.26 35.14
N ASN A 569 24.63 -16.39 35.20
CA ASN A 569 25.89 -16.65 35.91
C ASN A 569 25.68 -16.77 37.43
N LYS A 570 24.85 -15.92 38.04
CA LYS A 570 24.50 -16.01 39.47
C LYS A 570 23.83 -17.34 39.80
N LEU A 571 22.89 -17.79 38.96
CA LEU A 571 22.25 -19.10 39.08
C LEU A 571 23.24 -20.24 38.92
N SER A 572 24.13 -20.20 37.92
CA SER A 572 25.19 -21.19 37.74
C SER A 572 26.12 -21.27 38.95
N ARG A 573 26.50 -20.14 39.55
CA ARG A 573 27.29 -20.10 40.79
C ARG A 573 26.55 -20.75 41.95
N ALA A 574 25.28 -20.40 42.16
CA ALA A 574 24.46 -21.00 43.21
C ALA A 574 24.33 -22.52 43.03
N ARG A 575 24.03 -22.98 41.81
CA ARG A 575 24.02 -24.41 41.46
C ARG A 575 25.35 -25.10 41.78
N GLY A 576 26.48 -24.47 41.45
CA GLY A 576 27.80 -24.99 41.78
C GLY A 576 28.06 -25.13 43.28
N VAL A 577 27.56 -24.21 44.10
CA VAL A 577 27.65 -24.32 45.57
C VAL A 577 26.79 -25.47 46.07
N TYR A 578 25.53 -25.58 45.63
CA TYR A 578 24.66 -26.69 46.01
C TYR A 578 25.25 -28.05 45.63
N LEU A 579 25.80 -28.19 44.42
CA LEU A 579 26.43 -29.43 43.97
C LEU A 579 27.64 -29.83 44.82
N ARG A 580 28.47 -28.85 45.24
CA ARG A 580 29.60 -29.13 46.13
C ARG A 580 29.12 -29.57 47.52
N GLU A 581 28.11 -28.91 48.06
CA GLU A 581 27.54 -29.24 49.36
C GLU A 581 26.86 -30.61 49.36
N THR A 582 26.10 -30.95 48.31
CA THR A 582 25.51 -32.29 48.16
C THR A 582 26.61 -33.35 48.02
N GLY A 583 27.64 -33.09 47.22
CA GLY A 583 28.77 -34.01 47.10
C GLY A 583 29.51 -34.22 48.43
N TRP A 584 29.69 -33.16 49.23
CA TRP A 584 30.28 -33.29 50.57
C TRP A 584 29.39 -34.12 51.51
N ARG A 585 28.07 -33.89 51.49
CA ARG A 585 27.12 -34.69 52.29
C ARG A 585 27.11 -36.15 51.87
N ASP A 586 27.14 -36.44 50.58
CA ASP A 586 27.17 -37.80 50.06
C ASP A 586 28.43 -38.54 50.51
N GLU A 587 29.60 -37.89 50.46
CA GLU A 587 30.83 -38.48 50.99
C GLU A 587 30.77 -38.67 52.51
N LYS A 588 30.20 -37.72 53.26
CA LYS A 588 30.02 -37.87 54.71
C LYS A 588 29.06 -39.00 55.05
N ILE A 589 27.98 -39.18 54.29
CA ILE A 589 27.04 -40.30 54.44
C ILE A 589 27.79 -41.62 54.20
N LYS A 590 28.58 -41.72 53.13
CA LYS A 590 29.39 -42.93 52.86
C LYS A 590 30.38 -43.24 53.99
N GLU A 591 31.00 -42.22 54.59
CA GLU A 591 31.87 -42.41 55.77
C GLU A 591 31.09 -42.97 56.95
N LEU A 592 29.95 -42.37 57.30
CA LEU A 592 29.10 -42.83 58.40
C LEU A 592 28.54 -44.22 58.16
N GLU A 593 28.17 -44.56 56.93
CA GLU A 593 27.75 -45.91 56.55
C GLU A 593 28.85 -46.95 56.79
N LYS A 594 30.11 -46.60 56.48
CA LYS A 594 31.28 -47.45 56.77
C LYS A 594 31.49 -47.60 58.28
N GLU A 595 31.40 -46.52 59.04
CA GLU A 595 31.52 -46.54 60.51
C GLU A 595 30.43 -47.43 61.14
N ILE A 596 29.17 -47.25 60.72
CA ILE A 596 28.04 -48.08 61.17
C ILE A 596 28.28 -49.55 60.83
N PHE A 597 28.79 -49.86 59.63
CA PHE A 597 29.11 -51.24 59.26
C PHE A 597 30.16 -51.86 60.19
N ILE A 598 31.23 -51.11 60.52
CA ILE A 598 32.27 -51.57 61.45
C ILE A 598 31.69 -51.80 62.84
N LEU A 599 30.90 -50.85 63.35
CA LEU A 599 30.28 -50.96 64.67
C LEU A 599 29.32 -52.15 64.76
N ARG A 600 28.47 -52.37 63.74
CA ARG A 600 27.62 -53.57 63.67
C ARG A 600 28.44 -54.86 63.71
N LYS A 601 29.58 -54.91 63.00
CA LYS A 601 30.46 -56.10 63.02
C LYS A 601 31.12 -56.32 64.39
N GLN A 602 31.43 -55.25 65.12
CA GLN A 602 31.93 -55.35 66.50
C GLN A 602 30.83 -55.81 67.45
N GLU A 603 29.63 -55.23 67.33
CA GLU A 603 28.45 -55.62 68.10
C GLU A 603 28.13 -57.11 67.91
N GLU A 604 28.06 -57.59 66.66
CA GLU A 604 27.86 -59.01 66.33
C GLU A 604 28.90 -59.91 67.03
N LYS A 605 30.18 -59.53 67.02
CA LYS A 605 31.24 -60.29 67.71
C LYS A 605 31.05 -60.29 69.22
N THR A 606 30.74 -59.13 69.82
CA THR A 606 30.50 -59.02 71.27
C THR A 606 29.25 -59.79 71.70
N SER A 607 28.18 -59.74 70.91
CA SER A 607 26.96 -60.51 71.13
C SER A 607 27.25 -62.01 71.07
N HIS A 608 27.99 -62.48 70.07
CA HIS A 608 28.40 -63.89 69.99
C HIS A 608 29.23 -64.31 71.20
N MET A 609 30.21 -63.50 71.61
CA MET A 609 31.00 -63.75 72.82
C MET A 609 30.14 -63.78 74.08
N MET A 610 29.17 -62.86 74.22
CA MET A 610 28.23 -62.84 75.32
C MET A 610 27.36 -64.11 75.34
N THR A 611 26.87 -64.57 74.19
CA THR A 611 26.12 -65.83 74.06
C THR A 611 26.98 -67.04 74.46
N MET A 612 28.26 -67.08 74.05
CA MET A 612 29.17 -68.14 74.47
C MET A 612 29.38 -68.17 75.99
N VAL A 613 29.72 -67.02 76.59
CA VAL A 613 29.94 -66.89 78.05
C VAL A 613 28.67 -67.21 78.83
N THR A 614 27.50 -66.74 78.38
CA THR A 614 26.22 -67.05 79.02
C THR A 614 25.90 -68.54 78.95
N SER A 615 26.10 -69.20 77.80
CA SER A 615 25.90 -70.64 77.66
C SER A 615 26.86 -71.47 78.54
N GLU A 616 28.11 -71.02 78.69
CA GLU A 616 29.09 -71.65 79.57
C GLU A 616 28.73 -71.44 81.04
N ASN A 617 28.34 -70.23 81.44
CA ASN A 617 27.83 -69.95 82.78
C ASN A 617 26.59 -70.78 83.11
N GLU A 618 25.64 -70.94 82.17
CA GLU A 618 24.49 -71.83 82.35
C GLU A 618 24.90 -73.29 82.52
N SER A 619 25.94 -73.74 81.81
CA SER A 619 26.51 -75.09 81.94
C SER A 619 27.19 -75.28 83.30
N LEU A 620 27.99 -74.31 83.75
CA LEU A 620 28.64 -74.31 85.06
C LEU A 620 27.62 -74.23 86.20
N LEU A 621 26.58 -73.40 86.08
CA LEU A 621 25.49 -73.34 87.05
C LEU A 621 24.72 -74.65 87.12
N ARG A 622 24.47 -75.32 85.99
CA ARG A 622 23.89 -76.68 85.98
C ARG A 622 24.78 -77.66 86.74
N LYS A 623 26.07 -77.74 86.42
CA LYS A 623 27.02 -78.60 87.14
C LYS A 623 27.09 -78.30 88.64
N ASN A 624 27.08 -77.02 89.03
CA ASN A 624 27.09 -76.63 90.43
C ASN A 624 25.80 -77.08 91.16
N ARG A 625 24.63 -76.92 90.53
CA ARG A 625 23.37 -77.46 91.05
C ARG A 625 23.43 -78.99 91.21
N ASP A 626 23.97 -79.71 90.23
CA ASP A 626 24.12 -81.17 90.30
C ASP A 626 25.07 -81.60 91.43
N LEU A 627 26.19 -80.90 91.60
CA LEU A 627 27.14 -81.15 92.70
C LEU A 627 26.54 -80.85 94.08
N LEU A 628 25.75 -79.78 94.20
CA LEU A 628 25.03 -79.45 95.43
C LEU A 628 24.00 -80.52 95.79
N LEU A 629 23.28 -81.06 94.79
CA LEU A 629 22.37 -82.20 95.01
C LEU A 629 23.14 -83.43 95.49
N GLN A 630 24.27 -83.77 94.85
CA GLN A 630 25.12 -84.89 95.29
C GLN A 630 25.66 -84.69 96.73
N LEU A 631 26.05 -83.48 97.10
CA LEU A 631 26.49 -83.16 98.45
C LEU A 631 25.34 -83.31 99.46
N HIS A 632 24.15 -82.79 99.13
CA HIS A 632 22.97 -82.97 99.98
C HIS A 632 22.65 -84.46 100.19
N ASP A 633 22.66 -85.27 99.12
CA ASP A 633 22.44 -86.72 99.22
C ASP A 633 23.49 -87.41 100.11
N PHE A 634 24.76 -86.99 100.03
CA PHE A 634 25.83 -87.49 100.89
C PHE A 634 25.66 -87.04 102.35
N GLU A 635 25.31 -85.77 102.60
CA GLU A 635 25.03 -85.25 103.94
C GLU A 635 23.83 -85.96 104.58
N GLU A 636 22.79 -86.24 103.80
CA GLU A 636 21.63 -87.01 104.25
C GLU A 636 22.01 -88.47 104.55
N ALA A 637 22.81 -89.11 103.69
CA ALA A 637 23.35 -90.44 103.96
C ALA A 637 24.23 -90.46 105.23
N GLN A 638 25.06 -89.43 105.44
CA GLN A 638 25.88 -89.29 106.63
C GLN A 638 25.03 -89.07 107.89
N LYS A 639 23.98 -88.24 107.80
CA LYS A 639 23.03 -88.04 108.90
C LYS A 639 22.33 -89.34 109.25
N ASN A 640 21.81 -90.06 108.26
CA ASN A 640 21.19 -91.37 108.45
C ASN A 640 22.17 -92.36 109.10
N ALA A 641 23.43 -92.39 108.65
CA ALA A 641 24.48 -93.18 109.28
C ALA A 641 24.72 -92.74 110.74
N SER A 642 24.80 -91.44 111.04
CA SER A 642 24.93 -90.91 112.39
C SER A 642 23.73 -91.27 113.29
N ASP A 643 22.52 -91.24 112.75
CA ASP A 643 21.30 -91.64 113.46
C ASP A 643 21.31 -93.15 113.76
N THR A 644 21.77 -93.98 112.81
CA THR A 644 21.98 -95.42 113.07
C THR A 644 23.06 -95.66 114.12
N VAL A 645 24.17 -94.93 114.09
CA VAL A 645 25.22 -95.00 115.11
C VAL A 645 24.69 -94.56 116.47
N SER A 646 23.89 -93.48 116.53
CA SER A 646 23.26 -93.01 117.76
C SER A 646 22.28 -94.04 118.33
N SER A 647 21.48 -94.68 117.46
CA SER A 647 20.61 -95.80 117.85
C SER A 647 21.40 -97.01 118.35
N MET A 648 22.51 -97.35 117.70
CA MET A 648 23.43 -98.41 118.14
C MET A 648 24.05 -98.04 119.49
N GLN A 649 24.42 -96.78 119.71
CA GLN A 649 24.97 -96.30 120.98
C GLN A 649 23.94 -96.42 122.11
N ILE A 650 22.69 -96.03 121.90
CA ILE A 650 21.61 -96.20 122.89
C ILE A 650 21.42 -97.70 123.20
N ARG A 651 21.45 -98.56 122.17
CA ARG A 651 21.36 -100.01 122.34
C ARG A 651 22.53 -100.57 123.14
N ILE A 652 23.75 -100.11 122.87
CA ILE A 652 24.96 -100.48 123.62
C ILE A 652 24.81 -100.03 125.08
N ASN A 653 24.44 -98.77 125.33
CA ASN A 653 24.24 -98.27 126.69
C ASN A 653 23.17 -99.09 127.45
N PHE A 654 22.07 -99.46 126.79
CA PHE A 654 21.05 -100.32 127.39
C PHE A 654 21.60 -101.72 127.70
N LEU A 655 22.38 -102.31 126.78
CA LEU A 655 23.04 -103.60 127.03
C LEU A 655 24.10 -103.49 128.13
N GLU A 656 24.81 -102.37 128.26
CA GLU A 656 25.75 -102.09 129.34
C GLU A 656 25.03 -101.93 130.69
N GLU A 657 23.89 -101.24 130.73
CA GLU A 657 23.03 -101.14 131.92
C GLU A 657 22.47 -102.51 132.32
N GLU A 658 21.95 -103.29 131.36
CA GLU A 658 21.46 -104.65 131.59
C GLU A 658 22.61 -105.56 132.07
N ASN A 659 23.79 -105.48 131.45
CA ASN A 659 24.97 -106.21 131.90
C ASN A 659 25.42 -105.76 133.30
N GLY A 660 25.33 -104.47 133.61
CA GLY A 660 25.57 -103.94 134.96
C GLY A 660 24.57 -104.46 135.99
N GLN A 661 23.28 -104.53 135.63
CA GLN A 661 22.24 -105.15 136.45
C GLN A 661 22.48 -106.65 136.61
N LEU A 662 22.88 -107.36 135.56
CA LEU A 662 23.25 -108.77 135.61
C LEU A 662 24.50 -108.98 136.47
N GLN A 663 25.50 -108.11 136.40
CA GLN A 663 26.67 -108.14 137.28
C GLN A 663 26.27 -107.86 138.73
N GLN A 664 25.35 -106.93 138.99
CA GLN A 664 24.84 -106.65 140.33
C GLN A 664 23.98 -107.80 140.86
N ALA A 665 23.13 -108.41 140.04
CA ALA A 665 22.37 -109.60 140.38
C ALA A 665 23.31 -110.79 140.62
N THR A 666 24.38 -110.93 139.82
CA THR A 666 25.44 -111.91 140.03
C THR A 666 26.15 -111.65 141.35
N ALA A 667 26.49 -110.40 141.67
CA ALA A 667 27.10 -110.01 142.94
C ALA A 667 26.17 -110.26 144.14
N GLN A 668 24.88 -109.97 144.03
CA GLN A 668 23.86 -110.32 145.04
C GLN A 668 23.68 -111.83 145.15
N MET A 669 23.74 -112.58 144.05
CA MET A 669 23.78 -114.04 144.08
C MET A 669 25.06 -114.54 144.73
N SER A 670 26.20 -113.90 144.48
CA SER A 670 27.48 -114.19 145.16
C SER A 670 27.41 -113.85 146.64
N GLU A 671 26.74 -112.77 147.05
CA GLU A 671 26.51 -112.37 148.44
C GLU A 671 25.47 -113.28 149.13
N HIS A 672 24.46 -113.77 148.39
CA HIS A 672 23.57 -114.83 148.85
C HIS A 672 24.28 -116.18 148.95
N ILE A 673 25.19 -116.49 148.01
CA ILE A 673 26.11 -117.63 148.12
C ILE A 673 27.01 -117.43 149.33
N GLU A 674 27.52 -116.23 149.59
CA GLU A 674 28.34 -115.90 150.76
C GLU A 674 27.54 -116.01 152.07
N CYS A 675 26.28 -115.56 152.09
CA CYS A 675 25.34 -115.75 153.20
C CYS A 675 24.94 -117.22 153.40
N LEU A 676 24.82 -117.99 152.32
CA LEU A 676 24.61 -119.45 152.36
C LEU A 676 25.91 -120.19 152.73
N THR A 677 27.08 -119.61 152.46
CA THR A 677 28.40 -120.12 152.84
C THR A 677 28.66 -119.87 154.33
N ILE A 678 28.22 -118.73 154.88
CA ILE A 678 28.22 -118.43 156.32
C ILE A 678 27.20 -119.32 157.09
N LEU A 679 26.15 -119.80 156.43
CA LEU A 679 25.21 -120.78 157.00
C LEU A 679 25.60 -122.25 156.74
N ALA A 680 26.70 -122.50 156.02
CA ALA A 680 27.19 -123.84 155.68
C ALA A 680 28.58 -124.17 156.31
N GLU A 681 28.95 -123.52 157.43
CA GLU A 681 29.98 -123.99 158.37
C GLU A 681 29.39 -124.93 159.45
N THR A 682 28.66 -125.97 159.03
CA THR A 682 28.48 -127.23 159.76
C THR A 682 28.25 -128.36 158.76
N SER A 683 29.32 -129.10 158.44
CA SER A 683 29.42 -130.48 157.90
C SER A 683 28.52 -130.87 156.71
N CYS A 684 28.96 -131.56 155.67
CA CYS A 684 30.25 -132.06 155.22
C CYS A 684 29.91 -132.78 153.89
N ASP A 685 30.84 -132.72 152.95
CA ASP A 685 31.16 -133.81 152.00
C ASP A 685 30.08 -134.15 150.94
N GLU A 686 30.39 -134.40 149.67
CA GLU A 686 31.63 -134.63 148.95
C GLU A 686 31.23 -134.85 147.47
N VAL A 687 32.22 -135.06 146.60
CA VAL A 687 32.12 -135.75 145.28
C VAL A 687 31.86 -134.79 144.09
N THR A 688 32.89 -134.11 143.56
CA THR A 688 33.89 -134.59 142.57
C THR A 688 33.41 -134.78 141.13
N ALA A 689 34.26 -134.30 140.23
CA ALA A 689 34.69 -134.95 138.98
C ALA A 689 33.99 -134.65 137.64
N GLU A 690 34.86 -134.43 136.66
CA GLU A 690 34.80 -134.76 135.23
C GLU A 690 34.38 -133.71 134.18
N SER A 691 35.42 -133.11 133.57
CA SER A 691 35.89 -133.36 132.20
C SER A 691 34.91 -133.34 131.00
N ARG A 692 35.11 -132.35 130.10
CA ARG A 692 35.47 -132.43 128.65
C ARG A 692 35.27 -131.04 128.05
N VAL A 693 36.32 -130.29 127.67
CA VAL A 693 37.17 -130.42 126.47
C VAL A 693 36.35 -130.66 125.19
N ILE A 694 36.14 -129.61 124.40
CA ILE A 694 36.53 -129.55 122.98
C ILE A 694 37.16 -128.17 122.73
N GLU A 695 38.48 -128.20 122.53
CA GLU A 695 39.28 -127.17 121.88
C GLU A 695 39.01 -127.15 120.37
N GLY A 696 39.32 -126.02 119.72
CA GLY A 696 39.46 -125.89 118.27
C GLY A 696 38.79 -124.61 117.76
N GLU A 697 39.42 -123.44 117.94
CA GLU A 697 40.34 -122.82 116.94
C GLU A 697 39.56 -122.21 115.76
N ASP A 698 39.49 -120.87 115.72
CA ASP A 698 40.31 -119.99 114.85
C ASP A 698 39.75 -119.93 113.41
N GLN A 699 39.56 -118.80 112.74
CA GLN A 699 40.20 -117.49 112.86
C GLN A 699 39.25 -116.39 112.36
N THR A 700 39.17 -115.36 113.18
CA THR A 700 39.18 -113.94 112.84
C THR A 700 39.50 -113.56 111.39
N THR A 701 38.70 -112.64 110.84
CA THR A 701 39.14 -111.28 110.45
C THR A 701 37.87 -110.48 110.14
N LEU A 702 37.41 -109.61 111.04
CA LEU A 702 37.76 -108.18 111.15
C LEU A 702 37.18 -107.34 109.99
N PRO A 703 36.83 -106.07 110.24
CA PRO A 703 35.44 -105.67 110.26
C PRO A 703 35.18 -104.58 109.22
N THR A 704 33.96 -104.02 109.33
CA THR A 704 33.40 -102.84 108.64
C THR A 704 32.74 -103.12 107.31
#